data_AF-A0AAV5QKG8-F1
#
_entry.id   AF-A0AAV5QKG8-F1
#
_cell.length_a   1.000
_cell.length_b   1.000
_cell.length_c   1.000
_cell.angle_alpha   90.00
_cell.angle_beta   90.00
_cell.angle_gamma   90.00
#
_symmetry.space_group_name_H-M   'P 1'
#
loop_
_entity.id
_entity.type
_entity.pdbx_description
1 polymer ?
#
loop_
_entity_poly.entity_id
_entity_poly.type
_entity_poly.pdbx_seq_one_letter_code
_entity_poly.pdbx_strand_id
1 'polypeptide(L)'
;MGKSKKKSRISKILSGGSPFPTVGQSNDSTTNNQLPKESKHYSTVHKLISQLNSTIASPNDKIIALNSIVVMCNDPSLREEFFKQNILGLLFSNDPLGQSTSTSKNYNNDNAKDGELQVCFLNSKNLDIVNSTLELLKIIVFEDGYAMSTHLWKKRRIWKYIDMNLNNLKNSFNEFSMNMTSFNNSQKVLLFELTENIFGLIIALINGSESILDEILTNNADNEKMNSIAEFAVNLLKWCLIIDDENKNLKVSLRLFNTLLDLIYDFSSESGDFIERLIFNYGFSLQKLIEFGAMIDDTKINSVTRIYIENIKFQVFEVAGVQLALAGASANDDQDQVVKDFEAKRDQIFIEIYQNLSGYLKQSSKTLDVMLAATQLNPADYANVDSPEFMAKHNEKSKANDEIQAMEISLDLIATIVEFAGTNPALEQLIESSSDNDSQIIEYFNNNKLINSFLDAEFFEFLYQCLVNYNYKFELHALDCFINLAILFGSLSTTDLPSIWKDQAEKYWSSFITNQATSPFFRALKSFNGSNTVDGTVIYNLHTQIKTFGFLNASVKILQTTTANNEQQEQSLITFVQALINNGNSFSTINYHIQLLQSQPKKKKKSNHANSAENKEFVELIGQYYQEFLQLLVVLAQLPLVNLNGIIGDYLFNKVLNPVYQSAAAADEAPFAKEPTSMLDILPPRILIDLISSVFDIYSDKSFVYDGPNFVNKNYSGILKSLKEVLKSDIFKRKIDKNVDANLKALSYATIKELDRFIKYKDHEN
;
A
#
# COMPACT_ATOMS: atom_id res chain seq x y z
N MET A 1 2.12 8.87 -22.27
CA MET A 1 0.99 8.89 -21.30
C MET A 1 1.30 7.89 -20.21
N GLY A 2 2.06 8.34 -19.21
CA GLY A 2 2.44 7.51 -18.07
C GLY A 2 1.20 7.21 -17.26
N LYS A 3 0.84 5.94 -17.12
CA LYS A 3 0.01 5.55 -15.98
C LYS A 3 0.90 5.79 -14.76
N SER A 4 0.59 6.80 -13.94
CA SER A 4 1.06 6.87 -12.55
C SER A 4 0.88 5.45 -11.99
N LYS A 5 1.99 4.76 -11.69
CA LYS A 5 1.93 3.37 -11.26
C LYS A 5 1.35 3.36 -9.86
N LYS A 6 0.07 3.00 -9.78
CA LYS A 6 -0.73 2.71 -8.58
C LYS A 6 0.12 2.15 -7.42
N LYS A 7 0.62 3.02 -6.56
CA LYS A 7 1.26 2.66 -5.28
C LYS A 7 0.84 3.68 -4.23
N SER A 8 0.20 3.18 -3.16
CA SER A 8 -0.01 3.79 -1.82
C SER A 8 -1.28 3.23 -1.15
N ARG A 9 -2.20 2.59 -1.89
CA ARG A 9 -3.45 2.04 -1.29
C ARG A 9 -3.21 1.06 -0.15
N ILE A 10 -2.23 0.18 -0.30
CA ILE A 10 -1.94 -0.83 0.70
C ILE A 10 -1.25 -0.19 1.91
N SER A 11 -0.34 0.78 1.76
CA SER A 11 0.23 1.48 2.92
C SER A 11 -0.83 2.27 3.69
N LYS A 12 -1.76 2.97 3.03
CA LYS A 12 -2.87 3.69 3.70
C LYS A 12 -3.86 2.79 4.47
N ILE A 13 -4.18 1.61 3.94
CA ILE A 13 -5.03 0.63 4.66
C ILE A 13 -4.27 0.02 5.84
N LEU A 14 -2.96 -0.21 5.69
CA LEU A 14 -2.13 -0.88 6.69
C LEU A 14 -1.60 0.05 7.80
N SER A 15 -1.35 1.34 7.51
CA SER A 15 -0.91 2.34 8.50
C SER A 15 -2.06 2.86 9.37
N GLY A 16 -3.30 2.69 8.91
CA GLY A 16 -4.53 2.98 9.66
C GLY A 16 -4.88 1.94 10.73
N GLY A 17 -4.38 0.71 10.60
CA GLY A 17 -4.58 -0.35 11.60
C GLY A 17 -3.84 -0.04 12.91
N SER A 18 -4.52 -0.24 14.04
CA SER A 18 -3.92 -0.07 15.36
C SER A 18 -2.61 -0.89 15.48
N PRO A 19 -1.50 -0.31 16.00
CA PRO A 19 -0.26 -1.05 16.19
C PRO A 19 -0.52 -2.22 17.15
N PHE A 20 -0.07 -3.43 16.75
CA PHE A 20 -0.09 -4.60 17.63
C PHE A 20 0.48 -4.26 19.02
N PRO A 21 -0.09 -4.80 20.11
CA PRO A 21 0.50 -4.63 21.43
C PRO A 21 1.92 -5.20 21.42
N THR A 22 2.87 -4.38 21.84
CA THR A 22 4.27 -4.77 22.04
C THR A 22 4.32 -6.01 22.93
N VAL A 23 4.89 -7.10 22.41
CA VAL A 23 5.15 -8.33 23.17
C VAL A 23 6.23 -8.01 24.21
N GLY A 24 5.79 -7.51 25.37
CA GLY A 24 6.61 -7.41 26.56
C GLY A 24 6.95 -8.81 27.07
N GLN A 25 8.25 -9.11 27.15
CA GLN A 25 8.77 -10.31 27.80
C GLN A 25 8.44 -10.26 29.30
N SER A 26 7.38 -10.93 29.70
CA SER A 26 7.20 -11.38 31.08
C SER A 26 7.30 -12.90 31.11
N ASN A 27 8.49 -13.39 31.41
CA ASN A 27 8.68 -14.75 31.92
C ASN A 27 8.12 -14.80 33.34
N ASP A 28 6.85 -15.13 33.49
CA ASP A 28 6.36 -15.70 34.74
C ASP A 28 5.23 -16.71 34.47
N SER A 29 5.55 -17.97 34.71
CA SER A 29 4.68 -19.11 34.58
C SER A 29 3.72 -19.17 35.76
N THR A 30 2.52 -18.62 35.61
CA THR A 30 1.36 -19.01 36.44
C THR A 30 0.08 -19.05 35.60
N THR A 31 -0.26 -20.26 35.16
CA THR A 31 -1.56 -20.63 34.60
C THR A 31 -2.67 -20.50 35.64
N ASN A 32 -3.83 -20.01 35.17
CA ASN A 32 -5.15 -19.89 35.84
C ASN A 32 -5.48 -18.53 36.46
N ASN A 33 -6.01 -17.59 35.65
CA ASN A 33 -7.12 -16.67 35.99
C ASN A 33 -7.43 -15.67 34.84
N GLN A 34 -7.98 -16.13 33.72
CA GLN A 34 -8.37 -15.27 32.58
C GLN A 34 -9.89 -15.04 32.40
N LEU A 35 -10.74 -15.41 33.37
CA LEU A 35 -12.19 -15.53 33.16
C LEU A 35 -13.18 -14.44 33.66
N PRO A 36 -12.81 -13.21 34.07
CA PRO A 36 -13.86 -12.17 34.33
C PRO A 36 -14.07 -11.13 33.22
N LYS A 37 -13.07 -10.80 32.39
CA LYS A 37 -13.14 -9.60 31.51
C LYS A 37 -13.98 -9.79 30.26
N GLU A 38 -13.97 -10.97 29.64
CA GLU A 38 -14.73 -11.25 28.40
C GLU A 38 -16.25 -11.15 28.60
N SER A 39 -16.76 -11.54 29.78
CA SER A 39 -18.21 -11.55 30.07
C SER A 39 -18.86 -10.16 30.05
N LYS A 40 -18.15 -9.11 30.50
CA LYS A 40 -18.69 -7.76 30.57
C LYS A 40 -18.80 -7.10 29.19
N HIS A 41 -17.80 -7.29 28.33
CA HIS A 41 -17.82 -6.74 26.97
C HIS A 41 -18.93 -7.36 26.13
N TYR A 42 -19.09 -8.69 26.22
CA TYR A 42 -20.16 -9.42 25.54
C TYR A 42 -21.56 -8.90 25.92
N SER A 43 -21.81 -8.69 27.22
CA SER A 43 -23.11 -8.15 27.67
C SER A 43 -23.40 -6.74 27.15
N THR A 44 -22.36 -5.90 27.00
CA THR A 44 -22.50 -4.55 26.46
C THR A 44 -22.84 -4.56 24.97
N VAL A 45 -22.15 -5.39 24.17
CA VAL A 45 -22.43 -5.55 22.73
C VAL A 45 -23.87 -6.01 22.51
N HIS A 46 -24.33 -7.04 23.23
CA HIS A 46 -25.71 -7.52 23.15
C HIS A 46 -26.73 -6.45 23.50
N LYS A 47 -26.47 -5.67 24.56
CA LYS A 47 -27.34 -4.57 24.97
C LYS A 47 -27.48 -3.54 23.83
N LEU A 48 -26.38 -3.08 23.25
CA LEU A 48 -26.39 -2.10 22.17
C LEU A 48 -27.11 -2.63 20.91
N ILE A 49 -26.86 -3.88 20.52
CA ILE A 49 -27.56 -4.53 19.40
C ILE A 49 -29.06 -4.62 19.67
N SER A 50 -29.45 -5.00 20.89
CA SER A 50 -30.87 -5.06 21.28
C SER A 50 -31.54 -3.68 21.23
N GLN A 51 -30.81 -2.61 21.59
CA GLN A 51 -31.31 -1.24 21.51
C GLN A 51 -31.53 -0.81 20.06
N LEU A 52 -30.61 -1.15 19.14
CA LEU A 52 -30.80 -0.87 17.71
C LEU A 52 -31.98 -1.63 17.09
N ASN A 53 -32.14 -2.89 17.49
CA ASN A 53 -33.17 -3.76 16.94
C ASN A 53 -34.57 -3.52 17.55
N SER A 54 -34.65 -2.84 18.69
CA SER A 54 -35.91 -2.56 19.37
C SER A 54 -36.79 -1.63 18.54
N THR A 55 -38.00 -2.10 18.23
CA THR A 55 -39.06 -1.29 17.60
C THR A 55 -39.63 -0.23 18.55
N ILE A 56 -39.38 -0.38 19.86
CA ILE A 56 -39.86 0.53 20.90
C ILE A 56 -38.80 1.61 21.23
N ALA A 57 -37.54 1.39 20.85
CA ALA A 57 -36.47 2.36 21.09
C ALA A 57 -36.71 3.65 20.33
N SER A 58 -36.58 4.78 21.02
CA SER A 58 -36.69 6.10 20.40
C SER A 58 -35.56 6.33 19.40
N PRO A 59 -35.70 7.26 18.44
CA PRO A 59 -34.61 7.65 17.55
C PRO A 59 -33.34 8.04 18.32
N ASN A 60 -33.48 8.72 19.45
CA ASN A 60 -32.36 9.12 20.31
C ASN A 60 -31.65 7.91 20.94
N ASP A 61 -32.39 6.89 21.40
CA ASP A 61 -31.78 5.68 21.94
C ASP A 61 -30.96 4.94 20.88
N LYS A 62 -31.44 4.95 19.62
CA LYS A 62 -30.72 4.37 18.48
C LYS A 62 -29.46 5.16 18.15
N ILE A 63 -29.50 6.49 18.18
CA ILE A 63 -28.34 7.36 17.96
C ILE A 63 -27.28 7.11 19.04
N ILE A 64 -27.68 7.08 20.32
CA ILE A 64 -26.76 6.79 21.44
C ILE A 64 -26.12 5.41 21.27
N ALA A 65 -26.91 4.41 20.88
CA ALA A 65 -26.39 3.08 20.61
C ALA A 65 -25.41 3.08 19.43
N LEU A 66 -25.74 3.72 18.30
CA LEU A 66 -24.84 3.81 17.14
C LEU A 66 -23.53 4.50 17.49
N ASN A 67 -23.57 5.66 18.16
CA ASN A 67 -22.35 6.39 18.55
C ASN A 67 -21.48 5.59 19.52
N SER A 68 -22.10 4.82 20.42
CA SER A 68 -21.36 3.90 21.30
C SER A 68 -20.67 2.79 20.49
N ILE A 69 -21.36 2.24 19.48
CA ILE A 69 -20.79 1.21 18.60
C ILE A 69 -19.65 1.78 17.75
N VAL A 70 -19.80 2.99 17.20
CA VAL A 70 -18.75 3.72 16.45
C VAL A 70 -17.45 3.77 17.25
N VAL A 71 -17.52 4.17 18.54
CA VAL A 71 -16.33 4.23 19.41
C VAL A 71 -15.76 2.83 19.68
N MET A 72 -16.63 1.84 19.94
CA MET A 72 -16.21 0.46 20.25
C MET A 72 -15.64 -0.30 19.05
N CYS A 73 -16.05 0.04 17.82
CA CYS A 73 -15.58 -0.62 16.60
C CYS A 73 -14.11 -0.30 16.26
N ASN A 74 -13.47 0.64 16.96
CA ASN A 74 -12.01 0.84 16.88
C ASN A 74 -11.22 -0.31 17.56
N ASP A 75 -11.88 -1.12 18.40
CA ASP A 75 -11.27 -2.33 18.97
C ASP A 75 -11.60 -3.55 18.06
N PRO A 76 -10.59 -4.25 17.52
CA PRO A 76 -10.81 -5.39 16.63
C PRO A 76 -11.65 -6.52 17.25
N SER A 77 -11.49 -6.78 18.55
CA SER A 77 -12.19 -7.87 19.23
C SER A 77 -13.68 -7.55 19.40
N LEU A 78 -14.00 -6.29 19.74
CA LEU A 78 -15.38 -5.83 19.84
C LEU A 78 -16.05 -5.75 18.47
N ARG A 79 -15.33 -5.28 17.46
CA ARG A 79 -15.80 -5.22 16.07
C ARG A 79 -16.18 -6.61 15.54
N GLU A 80 -15.36 -7.63 15.78
CA GLU A 80 -15.66 -9.01 15.42
C GLU A 80 -16.95 -9.51 16.10
N GLU A 81 -17.18 -9.15 17.36
CA GLU A 81 -18.40 -9.53 18.08
C GLU A 81 -19.64 -8.83 17.48
N PHE A 82 -19.55 -7.55 17.09
CA PHE A 82 -20.63 -6.89 16.36
C PHE A 82 -20.96 -7.56 15.02
N PHE A 83 -19.95 -8.07 14.30
CA PHE A 83 -20.18 -8.86 13.08
C PHE A 83 -20.86 -10.20 13.36
N LYS A 84 -20.49 -10.90 14.43
CA LYS A 84 -21.19 -12.13 14.88
C LYS A 84 -22.66 -11.86 15.19
N GLN A 85 -22.97 -10.67 15.71
CA GLN A 85 -24.35 -10.20 15.94
C GLN A 85 -25.04 -9.61 14.70
N ASN A 86 -24.46 -9.77 13.50
CA ASN A 86 -25.03 -9.34 12.22
C ASN A 86 -25.39 -7.84 12.16
N ILE A 87 -24.51 -6.98 12.70
CA ILE A 87 -24.71 -5.52 12.68
C ILE A 87 -25.03 -4.99 11.27
N LEU A 88 -24.33 -5.47 10.24
CA LEU A 88 -24.61 -5.08 8.84
C LEU A 88 -26.01 -5.51 8.38
N GLY A 89 -26.50 -6.66 8.82
CA GLY A 89 -27.88 -7.06 8.54
C GLY A 89 -28.90 -6.09 9.13
N LEU A 90 -28.62 -5.53 10.31
CA LEU A 90 -29.48 -4.56 10.99
C LEU A 90 -29.45 -3.19 10.29
N LEU A 91 -28.27 -2.67 9.95
CA LEU A 91 -28.13 -1.36 9.28
C LEU A 91 -28.84 -1.31 7.91
N PHE A 92 -28.85 -2.45 7.21
CA PHE A 92 -29.47 -2.62 5.88
C PHE A 92 -30.81 -3.38 5.93
N SER A 93 -31.46 -3.48 7.09
CA SER A 93 -32.72 -4.19 7.23
C SER A 93 -33.85 -3.55 6.41
N ASN A 94 -34.73 -4.37 5.82
CA ASN A 94 -35.80 -4.01 4.88
C ASN A 94 -35.37 -3.06 3.74
N ASP A 95 -34.27 -3.37 3.05
CA ASP A 95 -33.84 -2.65 1.84
C ASP A 95 -34.97 -2.59 0.78
N PRO A 96 -35.65 -1.44 0.61
CA PRO A 96 -36.69 -1.29 -0.39
C PRO A 96 -36.11 -1.10 -1.81
N LEU A 97 -34.81 -0.82 -1.92
CA LEU A 97 -34.06 -0.53 -3.15
C LEU A 97 -33.27 -1.75 -3.68
N GLY A 98 -33.23 -2.84 -2.91
CA GLY A 98 -32.54 -4.10 -3.20
C GLY A 98 -33.45 -5.27 -3.60
N GLN A 99 -34.76 -5.20 -3.37
CA GLN A 99 -35.70 -6.25 -3.78
C GLN A 99 -36.05 -6.15 -5.28
N SER A 100 -35.11 -6.54 -6.13
CA SER A 100 -35.39 -7.00 -7.49
C SER A 100 -34.57 -8.26 -7.76
N THR A 101 -34.88 -9.34 -7.04
CA THR A 101 -34.91 -10.72 -7.57
C THR A 101 -35.15 -11.72 -6.45
N SER A 102 -36.26 -12.45 -6.59
CA SER A 102 -36.58 -13.78 -6.07
C SER A 102 -37.61 -13.88 -4.93
N THR A 103 -38.74 -14.49 -5.33
CA THR A 103 -39.89 -14.98 -4.57
C THR A 103 -40.77 -13.96 -3.85
N SER A 104 -41.71 -13.42 -4.63
CA SER A 104 -43.09 -13.23 -4.17
C SER A 104 -43.53 -14.44 -3.34
N LYS A 105 -43.63 -14.24 -2.03
CA LYS A 105 -44.67 -14.86 -1.22
C LYS A 105 -45.65 -13.76 -0.86
N ASN A 106 -46.82 -13.83 -1.48
CA ASN A 106 -48.02 -13.10 -1.09
C ASN A 106 -48.16 -13.06 0.43
N TYR A 107 -48.04 -11.86 1.00
CA TYR A 107 -48.73 -11.52 2.24
C TYR A 107 -49.76 -10.45 1.90
N ASN A 108 -50.93 -10.92 1.44
CA ASN A 108 -52.16 -10.17 1.61
C ASN A 108 -52.50 -10.26 3.10
N ASN A 109 -52.34 -9.16 3.83
CA ASN A 109 -52.99 -9.00 5.11
C ASN A 109 -53.33 -7.51 5.32
N ASP A 110 -54.53 -7.14 4.90
CA ASP A 110 -55.14 -5.81 5.03
C ASP A 110 -55.51 -5.44 6.48
N ASN A 111 -54.65 -5.74 7.46
CA ASN A 111 -54.92 -5.46 8.87
C ASN A 111 -53.65 -5.08 9.68
N ALA A 112 -52.65 -4.44 9.06
CA ALA A 112 -51.54 -3.85 9.81
C ALA A 112 -51.85 -2.37 10.14
N LYS A 113 -52.39 -2.14 11.33
CA LYS A 113 -52.32 -0.83 12.00
C LYS A 113 -50.85 -0.47 12.23
N ASP A 114 -50.41 0.68 11.73
CA ASP A 114 -49.25 1.48 12.15
C ASP A 114 -48.17 0.76 12.98
N GLY A 115 -47.54 -0.25 12.39
CA GLY A 115 -46.29 -0.81 12.87
C GLY A 115 -45.19 -0.38 11.90
N GLU A 116 -44.36 0.58 12.31
CA GLU A 116 -43.20 1.02 11.53
C GLU A 116 -42.34 -0.20 11.14
N LEU A 117 -42.44 -0.62 9.87
CA LEU A 117 -41.44 -1.50 9.29
C LEU A 117 -40.09 -0.79 9.41
N GLN A 118 -39.15 -1.41 10.12
CA GLN A 118 -37.81 -0.90 10.36
C GLN A 118 -37.13 -0.60 9.01
N VAL A 119 -37.05 0.67 8.62
CA VAL A 119 -36.45 1.14 7.35
C VAL A 119 -34.93 1.11 7.47
N CYS A 120 -34.21 0.80 6.40
CA CYS A 120 -32.75 0.90 6.33
C CYS A 120 -32.27 2.23 6.92
N PHE A 121 -31.28 2.19 7.82
CA PHE A 121 -30.86 3.37 8.59
C PHE A 121 -30.27 4.48 7.71
N LEU A 122 -29.72 4.12 6.54
CA LEU A 122 -29.21 5.05 5.53
C LEU A 122 -30.32 5.82 4.76
N ASN A 123 -31.58 5.43 4.93
CA ASN A 123 -32.76 6.10 4.40
C ASN A 123 -33.73 6.53 5.52
N SER A 124 -33.20 6.71 6.73
CA SER A 124 -33.97 7.22 7.86
C SER A 124 -34.38 8.67 7.61
N LYS A 125 -35.58 9.06 8.07
CA LYS A 125 -36.00 10.47 8.11
C LYS A 125 -35.20 11.29 9.12
N ASN A 126 -34.60 10.62 10.11
CA ASN A 126 -33.72 11.25 11.08
C ASN A 126 -32.28 11.23 10.55
N LEU A 127 -31.76 12.41 10.24
CA LEU A 127 -30.43 12.61 9.66
C LEU A 127 -29.29 12.26 10.61
N ASP A 128 -29.48 12.37 11.93
CA ASP A 128 -28.48 11.94 12.91
C ASP A 128 -28.27 10.41 12.85
N ILE A 129 -29.35 9.64 12.67
CA ILE A 129 -29.25 8.18 12.43
C ILE A 129 -28.45 7.89 11.16
N VAL A 130 -28.72 8.63 10.07
CA VAL A 130 -27.98 8.49 8.81
C VAL A 130 -26.49 8.80 9.03
N ASN A 131 -26.19 9.89 9.73
CA ASN A 131 -24.82 10.34 10.03
C ASN A 131 -24.04 9.29 10.82
N SER A 132 -24.57 8.84 11.96
CA SER A 132 -23.92 7.82 12.80
C SER A 132 -23.77 6.47 12.07
N THR A 133 -24.71 6.14 11.18
CA THR A 133 -24.62 4.92 10.36
C THR A 133 -23.50 5.02 9.33
N LEU A 134 -23.38 6.16 8.65
CA LEU A 134 -22.30 6.41 7.68
C LEU A 134 -20.93 6.42 8.37
N GLU A 135 -20.82 7.02 9.55
CA GLU A 135 -19.59 7.01 10.35
C GLU A 135 -19.19 5.58 10.73
N LEU A 136 -20.14 4.76 11.20
CA LEU A 136 -19.90 3.36 11.52
C LEU A 136 -19.43 2.56 10.30
N LEU A 137 -20.06 2.74 9.14
CA LEU A 137 -19.65 2.07 7.91
C LEU A 137 -18.26 2.53 7.45
N LYS A 138 -17.94 3.83 7.57
CA LYS A 138 -16.61 4.37 7.27
C LYS A 138 -15.54 3.65 8.09
N ILE A 139 -15.72 3.55 9.41
CA ILE A 139 -14.78 2.87 10.31
C ILE A 139 -14.65 1.39 9.95
N ILE A 140 -15.78 0.69 9.78
CA ILE A 140 -15.78 -0.75 9.44
C ILE A 140 -15.04 -1.01 8.12
N VAL A 141 -15.24 -0.17 7.10
CA VAL A 141 -14.55 -0.31 5.82
C VAL A 141 -13.06 -0.01 5.95
N PHE A 142 -12.71 1.05 6.68
CA PHE A 142 -11.32 1.45 6.89
C PHE A 142 -10.54 0.35 7.61
N GLU A 143 -11.13 -0.25 8.63
CA GLU A 143 -10.49 -1.23 9.50
C GLU A 143 -10.45 -2.66 8.93
N ASP A 144 -11.49 -3.10 8.20
CA ASP A 144 -11.58 -4.47 7.67
C ASP A 144 -11.27 -4.56 6.16
N GLY A 145 -10.96 -3.42 5.52
CA GLY A 145 -10.38 -3.32 4.18
C GLY A 145 -11.17 -4.03 3.07
N TYR A 146 -10.45 -4.77 2.22
CA TYR A 146 -10.94 -5.28 0.94
C TYR A 146 -12.21 -6.13 1.02
N ALA A 147 -12.26 -7.08 1.96
CA ALA A 147 -13.40 -7.99 2.08
C ALA A 147 -14.68 -7.22 2.42
N MET A 148 -14.56 -6.22 3.30
CA MET A 148 -15.66 -5.37 3.71
C MET A 148 -16.09 -4.41 2.59
N SER A 149 -15.15 -3.72 1.94
CA SER A 149 -15.44 -2.86 0.79
C SER A 149 -16.18 -3.61 -0.30
N THR A 150 -15.70 -4.79 -0.66
CA THR A 150 -16.31 -5.65 -1.68
C THR A 150 -17.69 -6.15 -1.25
N HIS A 151 -17.90 -6.47 0.03
CA HIS A 151 -19.19 -6.87 0.56
C HIS A 151 -20.21 -5.73 0.46
N LEU A 152 -19.88 -4.54 0.96
CA LEU A 152 -20.78 -3.39 0.92
C LEU A 152 -21.09 -2.97 -0.53
N TRP A 153 -20.08 -2.97 -1.39
CA TRP A 153 -20.22 -2.60 -2.79
C TRP A 153 -21.11 -3.59 -3.57
N LYS A 154 -20.74 -4.88 -3.58
CA LYS A 154 -21.38 -5.87 -4.45
C LYS A 154 -22.66 -6.46 -3.84
N LYS A 155 -22.68 -6.73 -2.53
CA LYS A 155 -23.81 -7.40 -1.86
C LYS A 155 -24.82 -6.42 -1.28
N ARG A 156 -24.36 -5.31 -0.69
CA ARG A 156 -25.25 -4.29 -0.09
C ARG A 156 -25.56 -3.12 -1.03
N ARG A 157 -24.93 -3.07 -2.22
CA ARG A 157 -25.15 -2.02 -3.23
C ARG A 157 -25.03 -0.61 -2.63
N ILE A 158 -24.04 -0.41 -1.75
CA ILE A 158 -23.88 0.81 -0.93
C ILE A 158 -23.88 2.10 -1.76
N TRP A 159 -23.39 2.04 -3.00
CA TRP A 159 -23.39 3.16 -3.94
C TRP A 159 -24.74 3.85 -4.08
N LYS A 160 -25.86 3.09 -4.10
CA LYS A 160 -27.20 3.69 -4.23
C LYS A 160 -27.52 4.67 -3.09
N TYR A 161 -27.10 4.33 -1.87
CA TYR A 161 -27.32 5.19 -0.71
C TYR A 161 -26.34 6.35 -0.67
N ILE A 162 -25.10 6.13 -1.12
CA ILE A 162 -24.10 7.19 -1.29
C ILE A 162 -24.65 8.24 -2.27
N ASP A 163 -25.09 7.82 -3.46
CA ASP A 163 -25.59 8.71 -4.50
C ASP A 163 -26.86 9.46 -4.08
N MET A 164 -27.81 8.77 -3.44
CA MET A 164 -29.00 9.39 -2.86
C MET A 164 -28.63 10.51 -1.87
N ASN A 165 -27.71 10.23 -0.94
CA ASN A 165 -27.32 11.21 0.07
C ASN A 165 -26.43 12.32 -0.52
N LEU A 166 -25.58 12.05 -1.51
CA LEU A 166 -24.84 13.07 -2.25
C LEU A 166 -25.79 14.08 -2.91
N ASN A 167 -26.85 13.61 -3.57
CA ASN A 167 -27.85 14.47 -4.20
C ASN A 167 -28.62 15.32 -3.16
N ASN A 168 -28.95 14.73 -2.01
CA ASN A 168 -29.56 15.48 -0.90
C ASN A 168 -28.61 16.58 -0.39
N LEU A 169 -27.33 16.26 -0.19
CA LEU A 169 -26.32 17.23 0.25
C LEU A 169 -26.10 18.34 -0.77
N LYS A 170 -26.05 18.04 -2.07
CA LYS A 170 -25.98 19.06 -3.14
C LYS A 170 -27.09 20.09 -2.97
N ASN A 171 -28.33 19.63 -2.78
CA ASN A 171 -29.48 20.51 -2.56
C ASN A 171 -29.36 21.31 -1.26
N SER A 172 -28.98 20.67 -0.16
CA SER A 172 -28.80 21.35 1.14
C SER A 172 -27.69 22.41 1.11
N PHE A 173 -26.56 22.17 0.43
CA PHE A 173 -25.52 23.19 0.26
C PHE A 173 -25.94 24.32 -0.65
N ASN A 174 -26.71 24.05 -1.71
CA ASN A 174 -27.26 25.11 -2.55
C ASN A 174 -28.16 26.04 -1.72
N GLU A 175 -29.08 25.48 -0.93
CA GLU A 175 -29.92 26.25 0.01
C GLU A 175 -29.08 27.01 1.05
N PHE A 176 -28.09 26.34 1.64
CA PHE A 176 -27.20 26.92 2.64
C PHE A 176 -26.38 28.09 2.07
N SER A 177 -25.89 27.97 0.84
CA SER A 177 -25.10 29.00 0.16
C SER A 177 -25.92 30.24 -0.18
N MET A 178 -27.22 30.08 -0.48
CA MET A 178 -28.13 31.18 -0.82
C MET A 178 -28.70 31.88 0.42
N ASN A 179 -28.94 31.16 1.52
CA ASN A 179 -29.59 31.68 2.73
C ASN A 179 -28.89 31.20 4.01
N MET A 180 -27.67 31.66 4.29
CA MET A 180 -26.88 31.24 5.48
C MET A 180 -27.56 31.43 6.84
N THR A 181 -28.55 32.32 6.93
CA THR A 181 -29.33 32.61 8.16
C THR A 181 -30.44 31.60 8.42
N SER A 182 -30.82 30.78 7.42
CA SER A 182 -31.90 29.80 7.55
C SER A 182 -31.50 28.53 8.31
N PHE A 183 -30.20 28.27 8.46
CA PHE A 183 -29.65 27.13 9.18
C PHE A 183 -29.19 27.55 10.57
N ASN A 184 -29.68 26.86 11.60
CA ASN A 184 -29.13 27.00 12.95
C ASN A 184 -27.76 26.29 13.07
N ASN A 185 -27.00 26.58 14.13
CA ASN A 185 -25.65 26.02 14.29
C ASN A 185 -25.63 24.47 14.31
N SER A 186 -26.65 23.83 14.90
CA SER A 186 -26.75 22.36 14.95
C SER A 186 -26.97 21.76 13.56
N GLN A 187 -27.82 22.37 12.74
CA GLN A 187 -28.06 21.94 11.35
C GLN A 187 -26.80 22.12 10.48
N LYS A 188 -26.03 23.19 10.70
CA LYS A 188 -24.75 23.41 10.00
C LYS A 188 -23.74 22.32 10.33
N VAL A 189 -23.59 22.01 11.63
CA VAL A 189 -22.66 20.95 12.10
C VAL A 189 -23.06 19.60 11.50
N LEU A 190 -24.34 19.23 11.57
CA LEU A 190 -24.83 17.97 11.01
C LEU A 190 -24.63 17.89 9.49
N LEU A 191 -24.87 18.97 8.76
CA LEU A 191 -24.61 19.03 7.31
C LEU A 191 -23.13 18.77 7.01
N PHE A 192 -22.22 19.36 7.79
CA PHE A 192 -20.79 19.17 7.60
C PHE A 192 -20.34 17.75 7.95
N GLU A 193 -20.81 17.19 9.06
CA GLU A 193 -20.50 15.81 9.48
C GLU A 193 -21.04 14.77 8.49
N LEU A 194 -22.27 14.94 7.99
CA LEU A 194 -22.83 14.05 6.97
C LEU A 194 -21.98 14.04 5.70
N THR A 195 -21.54 15.22 5.27
CA THR A 195 -20.70 15.37 4.07
C THR A 195 -19.35 14.72 4.26
N GLU A 196 -18.73 14.95 5.42
CA GLU A 196 -17.46 14.35 5.79
C GLU A 196 -17.58 12.82 5.83
N ASN A 197 -18.65 12.28 6.43
CA ASN A 197 -18.84 10.84 6.53
C ASN A 197 -19.11 10.18 5.18
N ILE A 198 -19.79 10.85 4.25
CA ILE A 198 -19.96 10.33 2.88
C ILE A 198 -18.63 10.33 2.12
N PHE A 199 -17.90 11.44 2.12
CA PHE A 199 -16.60 11.49 1.44
C PHE A 199 -15.61 10.52 2.06
N GLY A 200 -15.55 10.44 3.39
CA GLY A 200 -14.73 9.47 4.10
C GLY A 200 -15.10 8.02 3.80
N LEU A 201 -16.39 7.70 3.65
CA LEU A 201 -16.81 6.36 3.22
C LEU A 201 -16.40 6.07 1.77
N ILE A 202 -16.50 7.05 0.86
CA ILE A 202 -16.03 6.89 -0.52
C ILE A 202 -14.53 6.61 -0.55
N ILE A 203 -13.74 7.42 0.18
CA ILE A 203 -12.29 7.25 0.36
C ILE A 203 -11.97 5.84 0.88
N ALA A 204 -12.64 5.41 1.96
CA ALA A 204 -12.43 4.08 2.53
C ALA A 204 -12.77 2.95 1.54
N LEU A 205 -13.84 3.10 0.74
CA LEU A 205 -14.24 2.12 -0.27
C LEU A 205 -13.24 2.04 -1.42
N ILE A 206 -12.77 3.17 -1.96
CA ILE A 206 -11.81 3.19 -3.06
C ILE A 206 -10.45 2.67 -2.61
N ASN A 207 -10.01 3.03 -1.41
CA ASN A 207 -8.74 2.55 -0.86
C ASN A 207 -8.83 1.05 -0.55
N GLY A 208 -9.98 0.60 -0.03
CA GLY A 208 -10.24 -0.82 0.22
C GLY A 208 -10.27 -1.72 -1.02
N SER A 209 -10.58 -1.21 -2.22
CA SER A 209 -10.61 -2.06 -3.43
C SER A 209 -10.30 -1.29 -4.71
N GLU A 210 -9.25 -1.72 -5.41
CA GLU A 210 -8.93 -1.23 -6.77
C GLU A 210 -10.07 -1.44 -7.75
N SER A 211 -10.79 -2.56 -7.66
CA SER A 211 -11.95 -2.81 -8.52
C SER A 211 -13.09 -1.79 -8.33
N ILE A 212 -13.23 -1.24 -7.12
CA ILE A 212 -14.24 -0.21 -6.83
C ILE A 212 -13.77 1.14 -7.39
N LEU A 213 -12.50 1.51 -7.20
CA LEU A 213 -11.94 2.71 -7.82
C LEU A 213 -12.11 2.64 -9.33
N ASP A 214 -11.67 1.55 -9.96
CA ASP A 214 -11.74 1.39 -11.42
C ASP A 214 -13.19 1.51 -11.89
N GLU A 215 -14.16 0.92 -11.18
CA GLU A 215 -15.59 1.06 -11.50
C GLU A 215 -16.07 2.51 -11.38
N ILE A 216 -15.62 3.27 -10.37
CA ILE A 216 -15.95 4.69 -10.24
C ILE A 216 -15.31 5.50 -11.36
N LEU A 217 -14.05 5.25 -11.70
CA LEU A 217 -13.29 5.97 -12.73
C LEU A 217 -13.67 5.60 -14.17
N THR A 218 -14.26 4.42 -14.42
CA THR A 218 -14.46 3.91 -15.78
C THR A 218 -15.34 4.83 -16.62
N ASN A 219 -14.79 5.31 -17.73
CA ASN A 219 -15.43 6.28 -18.62
C ASN A 219 -16.38 5.62 -19.61
N ASN A 220 -17.58 5.29 -19.14
CA ASN A 220 -18.71 5.00 -20.03
C ASN A 220 -19.64 6.21 -20.05
N ALA A 221 -20.32 6.47 -21.17
CA ALA A 221 -21.26 7.60 -21.31
C ALA A 221 -22.37 7.60 -20.22
N ASP A 222 -22.57 6.47 -19.56
CA ASP A 222 -23.54 6.26 -18.47
C ASP A 222 -22.91 6.30 -17.06
N ASN A 223 -21.61 6.56 -16.89
CA ASN A 223 -20.99 6.57 -15.56
C ASN A 223 -21.23 7.89 -14.82
N GLU A 224 -22.43 8.03 -14.28
CA GLU A 224 -22.85 9.15 -13.44
C GLU A 224 -22.07 9.23 -12.10
N LYS A 225 -21.37 8.16 -11.69
CA LYS A 225 -20.75 8.08 -10.36
C LYS A 225 -19.65 9.12 -10.17
N MET A 226 -18.66 9.11 -11.07
CA MET A 226 -17.53 10.03 -10.98
C MET A 226 -17.98 11.48 -11.13
N ASN A 227 -18.91 11.72 -12.05
CA ASN A 227 -19.44 13.06 -12.30
C ASN A 227 -20.18 13.59 -11.06
N SER A 228 -20.99 12.74 -10.41
CA SER A 228 -21.73 13.11 -9.21
C SER A 228 -20.79 13.51 -8.07
N ILE A 229 -19.71 12.75 -7.84
CA ILE A 229 -18.69 13.02 -6.82
C ILE A 229 -17.90 14.29 -7.15
N ALA A 230 -17.30 14.34 -8.34
CA ALA A 230 -16.38 15.40 -8.74
C ALA A 230 -17.06 16.77 -8.80
N GLU A 231 -18.27 16.82 -9.38
CA GLU A 231 -19.06 18.06 -9.43
C GLU A 231 -19.34 18.59 -8.02
N PHE A 232 -19.79 17.73 -7.11
CA PHE A 232 -20.08 18.15 -5.74
C PHE A 232 -18.82 18.61 -5.01
N ALA A 233 -17.75 17.82 -5.07
CA ALA A 233 -16.49 18.12 -4.41
C ALA A 233 -15.90 19.45 -4.89
N VAL A 234 -15.87 19.69 -6.21
CA VAL A 234 -15.32 20.93 -6.77
C VAL A 234 -16.20 22.14 -6.45
N ASN A 235 -17.53 22.01 -6.51
CA ASN A 235 -18.43 23.10 -6.15
C ASN A 235 -18.31 23.46 -4.66
N LEU A 236 -18.22 22.46 -3.78
CA LEU A 236 -17.98 22.67 -2.37
C LEU A 236 -16.63 23.34 -2.13
N LEU A 237 -15.56 22.87 -2.79
CA LEU A 237 -14.23 23.45 -2.66
C LEU A 237 -14.22 24.90 -3.11
N LYS A 238 -14.78 25.22 -4.28
CA LYS A 238 -14.90 26.60 -4.78
C LYS A 238 -15.57 27.51 -3.75
N TRP A 239 -16.64 27.03 -3.12
CA TRP A 239 -17.34 27.80 -2.10
C TRP A 239 -16.47 28.00 -0.85
N CYS A 240 -15.72 26.98 -0.41
CA CYS A 240 -14.77 27.06 0.70
C CYS A 240 -13.60 28.04 0.45
N LEU A 241 -13.15 28.16 -0.81
CA LEU A 241 -12.02 29.04 -1.19
C LEU A 241 -12.37 30.53 -1.28
N ILE A 242 -13.65 30.89 -1.14
CA ILE A 242 -14.05 32.29 -1.06
C ILE A 242 -13.67 32.81 0.33
N ILE A 243 -12.60 33.60 0.41
CA ILE A 243 -12.17 34.24 1.64
C ILE A 243 -13.15 35.36 2.00
N ASP A 244 -13.64 35.35 3.24
CA ASP A 244 -14.35 36.48 3.81
C ASP A 244 -13.30 37.48 4.33
N ASP A 245 -13.23 38.66 3.70
CA ASP A 245 -12.20 39.68 3.90
C ASP A 245 -12.05 40.10 5.37
N GLU A 246 -13.11 39.98 6.17
CA GLU A 246 -13.11 40.42 7.57
C GLU A 246 -12.53 39.39 8.55
N ASN A 247 -12.55 38.09 8.23
CA ASN A 247 -12.32 37.03 9.23
C ASN A 247 -11.33 35.92 8.86
N LYS A 248 -10.96 35.79 7.58
CA LYS A 248 -10.03 34.73 7.09
C LYS A 248 -10.30 33.33 7.67
N ASN A 249 -11.56 33.01 7.96
CA ASN A 249 -11.96 31.74 8.57
C ASN A 249 -12.40 30.75 7.49
N LEU A 250 -12.26 29.45 7.77
CA LEU A 250 -12.88 28.39 6.98
C LEU A 250 -14.40 28.51 7.03
N LYS A 251 -15.05 28.35 5.87
CA LYS A 251 -16.52 28.29 5.78
C LYS A 251 -17.12 26.96 6.24
N VAL A 252 -16.29 25.93 6.29
CA VAL A 252 -16.62 24.58 6.76
C VAL A 252 -15.76 24.22 7.96
N SER A 253 -16.05 23.10 8.63
CA SER A 253 -15.13 22.54 9.61
C SER A 253 -13.80 22.15 8.95
N LEU A 254 -12.70 22.27 9.71
CA LEU A 254 -11.36 21.83 9.26
C LEU A 254 -11.36 20.36 8.84
N ARG A 255 -12.09 19.51 9.57
CA ARG A 255 -12.22 18.07 9.28
C ARG A 255 -12.88 17.80 7.93
N LEU A 256 -13.97 18.52 7.62
CA LEU A 256 -14.61 18.42 6.30
C LEU A 256 -13.70 18.96 5.20
N PHE A 257 -13.01 20.08 5.44
CA PHE A 257 -12.08 20.64 4.45
C PHE A 257 -10.94 19.66 4.13
N ASN A 258 -10.33 19.06 5.15
CA ASN A 258 -9.29 18.04 4.96
C ASN A 258 -9.83 16.80 4.25
N THR A 259 -11.00 16.30 4.61
CA THR A 259 -11.63 15.15 3.94
C THR A 259 -11.93 15.44 2.46
N LEU A 260 -12.33 16.68 2.14
CA LEU A 260 -12.56 17.12 0.78
C LEU A 260 -11.25 17.16 -0.03
N LEU A 261 -10.16 17.66 0.56
CA LEU A 261 -8.86 17.66 -0.10
C LEU A 261 -8.31 16.23 -0.25
N ASP A 262 -8.48 15.36 0.74
CA ASP A 262 -8.10 13.95 0.70
C ASP A 262 -8.85 13.21 -0.42
N LEU A 263 -10.15 13.44 -0.56
CA LEU A 263 -10.95 12.89 -1.67
C LEU A 263 -10.39 13.30 -3.03
N ILE A 264 -10.09 14.59 -3.22
CA ILE A 264 -9.53 15.09 -4.47
C ILE A 264 -8.14 14.49 -4.70
N TYR A 265 -7.32 14.41 -3.66
CA TYR A 265 -5.99 13.82 -3.73
C TYR A 265 -6.04 12.34 -4.14
N ASP A 266 -6.84 11.51 -3.45
CA ASP A 266 -6.94 10.07 -3.71
C ASP A 266 -7.42 9.73 -5.12
N PHE A 267 -8.30 10.54 -5.71
CA PHE A 267 -8.65 10.36 -7.12
C PHE A 267 -7.57 10.89 -8.07
N SER A 268 -6.85 11.95 -7.69
CA SER A 268 -5.81 12.56 -8.53
C SER A 268 -4.58 11.68 -8.64
N SER A 269 -4.10 11.12 -7.53
CA SER A 269 -2.93 10.23 -7.50
C SER A 269 -3.10 8.97 -8.34
N GLU A 270 -4.36 8.52 -8.51
CA GLU A 270 -4.71 7.28 -9.20
C GLU A 270 -5.12 7.49 -10.67
N SER A 271 -5.46 8.72 -11.07
CA SER A 271 -6.08 8.98 -12.37
C SER A 271 -5.71 10.33 -12.98
N GLY A 272 -4.87 10.30 -14.01
CA GLY A 272 -4.61 11.47 -14.84
C GLY A 272 -5.88 12.00 -15.52
N ASP A 273 -6.76 11.11 -15.99
CA ASP A 273 -8.07 11.45 -16.57
C ASP A 273 -8.94 12.25 -15.58
N PHE A 274 -8.87 11.93 -14.27
CA PHE A 274 -9.59 12.70 -13.27
C PHE A 274 -9.03 14.12 -13.15
N ILE A 275 -7.70 14.29 -13.12
CA ILE A 275 -7.06 15.61 -13.04
C ILE A 275 -7.44 16.47 -14.25
N GLU A 276 -7.39 15.91 -15.46
CA GLU A 276 -7.83 16.60 -16.67
C GLU A 276 -9.28 17.06 -16.55
N ARG A 277 -10.19 16.20 -16.09
CA ARG A 277 -11.60 16.57 -15.88
C ARG A 277 -11.80 17.60 -14.78
N LEU A 278 -11.06 17.47 -13.69
CA LEU A 278 -11.06 18.41 -12.57
C LEU A 278 -10.85 19.83 -13.10
N ILE A 279 -9.83 20.00 -13.94
CA ILE A 279 -9.42 21.26 -14.54
C ILE A 279 -10.39 21.71 -15.64
N PHE A 280 -10.60 20.87 -16.66
CA PHE A 280 -11.27 21.28 -17.90
C PHE A 280 -12.80 21.18 -17.84
N ASN A 281 -13.36 20.27 -17.04
CA ASN A 281 -14.82 20.02 -17.01
C ASN A 281 -15.49 20.58 -15.75
N TYR A 282 -14.82 20.50 -14.60
CA TYR A 282 -15.41 20.94 -13.31
C TYR A 282 -15.00 22.35 -12.90
N GLY A 283 -14.06 22.98 -13.63
CA GLY A 283 -13.63 24.36 -13.39
C GLY A 283 -12.86 24.52 -12.08
N PHE A 284 -12.14 23.50 -11.64
CA PHE A 284 -11.19 23.59 -10.54
C PHE A 284 -10.08 24.60 -10.87
N SER A 285 -9.63 25.33 -9.86
CA SER A 285 -8.59 26.34 -9.99
C SER A 285 -7.50 26.11 -8.95
N LEU A 286 -6.38 25.50 -9.37
CA LEU A 286 -5.22 25.28 -8.51
C LEU A 286 -4.69 26.60 -7.91
N GLN A 287 -4.65 27.67 -8.71
CA GLN A 287 -4.13 28.96 -8.26
C GLN A 287 -4.87 29.49 -7.02
N LYS A 288 -6.22 29.49 -7.06
CA LYS A 288 -7.06 29.86 -5.91
C LYS A 288 -6.82 28.98 -4.68
N LEU A 289 -6.56 27.69 -4.85
CA LEU A 289 -6.26 26.79 -3.74
C LEU A 289 -4.91 27.14 -3.09
N ILE A 290 -3.89 27.44 -3.89
CA ILE A 290 -2.56 27.87 -3.43
C ILE A 290 -2.67 29.22 -2.70
N GLU A 291 -3.34 30.21 -3.32
CA GLU A 291 -3.56 31.53 -2.72
C GLU A 291 -4.30 31.43 -1.39
N PHE A 292 -5.35 30.61 -1.33
CA PHE A 292 -6.07 30.34 -0.09
C PHE A 292 -5.14 29.80 1.00
N GLY A 293 -4.34 28.77 0.69
CA GLY A 293 -3.39 28.18 1.65
C GLY A 293 -2.30 29.14 2.14
N ALA A 294 -1.96 30.15 1.34
CA ALA A 294 -1.02 31.21 1.70
C ALA A 294 -1.67 32.34 2.51
N MET A 295 -2.96 32.61 2.30
CA MET A 295 -3.67 33.75 2.92
C MET A 295 -4.33 33.40 4.25
N ILE A 296 -4.73 32.14 4.45
CA ILE A 296 -5.41 31.68 5.66
C ILE A 296 -4.46 31.66 6.87
N ASP A 297 -5.01 31.98 8.04
CA ASP A 297 -4.29 31.96 9.32
C ASP A 297 -3.82 30.54 9.67
N ASP A 298 -2.54 30.40 10.03
CA ASP A 298 -1.90 29.15 10.50
C ASP A 298 -2.64 28.50 11.66
N THR A 299 -3.39 29.25 12.46
CA THR A 299 -4.20 28.69 13.57
C THR A 299 -5.49 28.02 13.10
N LYS A 300 -5.88 28.20 11.84
CA LYS A 300 -7.16 27.74 11.29
C LYS A 300 -7.05 26.49 10.42
N ILE A 301 -5.85 26.20 9.94
CA ILE A 301 -5.54 24.99 9.17
C ILE A 301 -4.41 24.23 9.87
N ASN A 302 -4.36 22.91 9.67
CA ASN A 302 -3.29 22.08 10.21
C ASN A 302 -2.27 21.72 9.11
N SER A 303 -1.20 21.04 9.50
CA SER A 303 -0.16 20.53 8.59
C SER A 303 -0.75 19.65 7.48
N VAL A 304 -1.72 18.79 7.82
CA VAL A 304 -2.43 17.93 6.86
C VAL A 304 -3.04 18.75 5.72
N THR A 305 -3.71 19.86 6.02
CA THR A 305 -4.26 20.75 4.98
C THR A 305 -3.17 21.24 4.02
N ARG A 306 -2.04 21.71 4.56
CA ARG A 306 -0.94 22.26 3.77
C ARG A 306 -0.34 21.19 2.85
N ILE A 307 -0.14 20.00 3.39
CA ILE A 307 0.43 18.87 2.64
C ILE A 307 -0.52 18.39 1.55
N TYR A 308 -1.83 18.35 1.78
CA TYR A 308 -2.79 18.04 0.70
C TYR A 308 -2.76 19.09 -0.42
N ILE A 309 -2.59 20.38 -0.10
CA ILE A 309 -2.45 21.42 -1.13
C ILE A 309 -1.19 21.17 -1.97
N GLU A 310 -0.06 20.86 -1.35
CA GLU A 310 1.18 20.53 -2.08
C GLU A 310 1.05 19.25 -2.92
N ASN A 311 0.32 18.25 -2.43
CA ASN A 311 0.00 17.03 -3.19
C ASN A 311 -0.84 17.32 -4.42
N ILE A 312 -1.95 18.05 -4.27
CA ILE A 312 -2.80 18.42 -5.40
C ILE A 312 -2.02 19.30 -6.39
N LYS A 313 -1.15 20.20 -5.90
CA LYS A 313 -0.23 20.99 -6.72
C LYS A 313 0.67 20.06 -7.54
N PHE A 314 1.38 19.11 -6.91
CA PHE A 314 2.23 18.14 -7.59
C PHE A 314 1.47 17.40 -8.71
N GLN A 315 0.32 16.79 -8.38
CA GLN A 315 -0.48 15.98 -9.30
C GLN A 315 -0.93 16.77 -10.54
N VAL A 316 -1.39 18.01 -10.34
CA VAL A 316 -1.79 18.89 -11.47
C VAL A 316 -0.60 19.23 -12.37
N PHE A 317 0.56 19.54 -11.79
CA PHE A 317 1.77 19.88 -12.56
C PHE A 317 2.39 18.66 -13.25
N GLU A 318 2.26 17.47 -12.68
CA GLU A 318 2.69 16.20 -13.28
C GLU A 318 1.84 15.87 -14.52
N VAL A 319 0.51 15.91 -14.40
CA VAL A 319 -0.40 15.38 -15.44
C VAL A 319 -0.82 16.42 -16.45
N ALA A 320 -1.39 17.55 -16.00
CA ALA A 320 -2.06 18.52 -16.86
C ALA A 320 -1.19 19.75 -17.17
N GLY A 321 -0.02 19.84 -16.53
CA GLY A 321 0.83 21.02 -16.60
C GLY A 321 1.23 21.45 -18.02
N VAL A 322 1.64 20.51 -18.86
CA VAL A 322 2.01 20.78 -20.27
C VAL A 322 0.79 21.26 -21.06
N GLN A 323 -0.37 20.62 -20.89
CA GLN A 323 -1.60 20.99 -21.59
C GLN A 323 -2.06 22.39 -21.17
N LEU A 324 -1.95 22.73 -19.88
CA LEU A 324 -2.24 24.05 -19.35
C LEU A 324 -1.29 25.12 -19.92
N ALA A 325 0.00 24.82 -20.03
CA ALA A 325 0.97 25.72 -20.62
C ALA A 325 0.67 26.00 -22.11
N LEU A 326 0.36 24.95 -22.88
CA LEU A 326 0.00 25.06 -24.28
C LEU A 326 -1.33 25.80 -24.49
N ALA A 327 -2.32 25.59 -23.62
CA ALA A 327 -3.61 26.30 -23.67
C ALA A 327 -3.47 27.80 -23.38
N GLY A 328 -2.46 28.19 -22.60
CA GLY A 328 -2.14 29.60 -22.29
C GLY A 328 -1.23 30.27 -23.31
N ALA A 329 -0.61 29.51 -24.23
CA ALA A 329 0.32 30.03 -25.22
C ALA A 329 -0.41 30.80 -26.34
N SER A 330 0.27 31.81 -26.89
CA SER A 330 -0.18 32.52 -28.08
C SER A 330 -0.07 31.61 -29.31
N ALA A 331 -0.92 31.83 -30.32
CA ALA A 331 -0.88 31.06 -31.57
C ALA A 331 0.45 31.18 -32.35
N ASN A 332 1.28 32.17 -32.01
CA ASN A 332 2.60 32.38 -32.63
C ASN A 332 3.77 31.83 -31.79
N ASP A 333 3.50 31.31 -30.60
CA ASP A 333 4.56 30.79 -29.74
C ASP A 333 5.06 29.44 -30.28
N ASP A 334 6.37 29.23 -30.19
CA ASP A 334 6.98 27.94 -30.50
C ASP A 334 6.56 26.92 -29.43
N GLN A 335 5.73 25.95 -29.83
CA GLN A 335 5.19 24.94 -28.91
C GLN A 335 6.29 24.14 -28.21
N ASP A 336 7.40 23.86 -28.90
CA ASP A 336 8.52 23.11 -28.30
C ASP A 336 9.21 23.94 -27.22
N GLN A 337 9.32 25.26 -27.43
CA GLN A 337 9.88 26.16 -26.43
C GLN A 337 8.94 26.31 -25.22
N VAL A 338 7.62 26.41 -25.45
CA VAL A 338 6.62 26.46 -24.37
C VAL A 338 6.69 25.20 -23.50
N VAL A 339 6.83 24.02 -24.11
CA VAL A 339 6.98 22.76 -23.39
C VAL A 339 8.26 22.76 -22.55
N LYS A 340 9.40 23.16 -23.14
CA LYS A 340 10.69 23.23 -22.41
C LYS A 340 10.66 24.22 -21.24
N ASP A 341 10.08 25.41 -21.45
CA ASP A 341 9.95 26.42 -20.41
C ASP A 341 9.03 25.93 -19.28
N PHE A 342 7.96 25.21 -19.64
CA PHE A 342 7.08 24.58 -18.67
C PHE A 342 7.78 23.48 -17.88
N GLU A 343 8.54 22.59 -18.52
CA GLU A 343 9.28 21.52 -17.83
C GLU A 343 10.29 22.10 -16.83
N ALA A 344 11.01 23.15 -17.20
CA ALA A 344 11.90 23.85 -16.29
C ALA A 344 11.15 24.46 -15.08
N LYS A 345 9.97 25.05 -15.33
CA LYS A 345 9.10 25.57 -14.27
C LYS A 345 8.53 24.47 -13.37
N ARG A 346 8.12 23.34 -13.95
CA ARG A 346 7.63 22.16 -13.23
C ARG A 346 8.69 21.63 -12.28
N ASP A 347 9.92 21.45 -12.77
CA ASP A 347 11.02 20.97 -11.95
C ASP A 347 11.35 21.94 -10.80
N GLN A 348 11.29 23.26 -11.04
CA GLN A 348 11.42 24.26 -9.98
C GLN A 348 10.31 24.14 -8.92
N ILE A 349 9.07 23.90 -9.34
CA ILE A 349 7.94 23.69 -8.43
C ILE A 349 8.13 22.40 -7.63
N PHE A 350 8.62 21.33 -8.25
CA PHE A 350 8.86 20.05 -7.55
C PHE A 350 9.98 20.17 -6.52
N ILE A 351 11.01 20.98 -6.80
CA ILE A 351 12.05 21.33 -5.83
C ILE A 351 11.44 22.09 -4.64
N GLU A 352 10.58 23.09 -4.89
CA GLU A 352 9.89 23.85 -3.83
C GLU A 352 9.04 22.92 -2.95
N ILE A 353 8.25 22.04 -3.58
CA ILE A 353 7.43 21.05 -2.87
C ILE A 353 8.32 20.14 -2.01
N TYR A 354 9.37 19.55 -2.59
CA TYR A 354 10.29 18.69 -1.85
C TYR A 354 10.94 19.42 -0.66
N GLN A 355 11.35 20.67 -0.84
CA GLN A 355 11.95 21.48 0.23
C GLN A 355 10.96 21.78 1.35
N ASN A 356 9.70 22.10 1.01
CA ASN A 356 8.64 22.32 2.00
C ASN A 356 8.36 21.05 2.81
N LEU A 357 8.24 19.90 2.15
CA LEU A 357 7.95 18.62 2.81
C LEU A 357 9.12 18.11 3.65
N SER A 358 10.34 18.13 3.10
CA SER A 358 11.54 17.70 3.83
C SER A 358 11.81 18.62 5.03
N GLY A 359 11.62 19.93 4.88
CA GLY A 359 11.66 20.90 5.98
C GLY A 359 10.64 20.59 7.07
N TYR A 360 9.39 20.30 6.69
CA TYR A 360 8.34 19.89 7.62
C TYR A 360 8.71 18.60 8.37
N LEU A 361 9.13 17.55 7.66
CA LEU A 361 9.52 16.27 8.26
C LEU A 361 10.67 16.42 9.27
N LYS A 362 11.69 17.23 8.94
CA LYS A 362 12.80 17.55 9.84
C LYS A 362 12.36 18.32 11.09
N GLN A 363 11.34 19.15 10.97
CA GLN A 363 10.77 19.87 12.12
C GLN A 363 9.95 18.93 13.00
N SER A 364 9.07 18.14 12.40
CA SER A 364 8.16 17.22 13.10
C SER A 364 8.88 16.04 13.74
N SER A 365 10.01 15.60 13.17
CA SER A 365 10.83 14.53 13.76
C SER A 365 11.31 14.85 15.18
N LYS A 366 11.51 16.14 15.50
CA LYS A 366 11.96 16.60 16.84
C LYS A 366 10.91 16.36 17.93
N THR A 367 9.64 16.23 17.56
CA THR A 367 8.51 16.04 18.48
C THR A 367 7.82 14.69 18.28
N LEU A 368 8.34 13.84 17.39
CA LEU A 368 7.66 12.62 16.98
C LEU A 368 7.46 11.62 18.13
N ASP A 369 8.43 11.46 19.03
CA ASP A 369 8.30 10.58 20.19
C ASP A 369 7.13 10.99 21.11
N VAL A 370 6.93 12.31 21.28
CA VAL A 370 5.83 12.87 22.06
C VAL A 370 4.50 12.61 21.36
N MET A 371 4.44 12.81 20.04
CA MET A 371 3.24 12.53 19.24
C MET A 371 2.85 11.06 19.31
N LEU A 372 3.81 10.14 19.14
CA LEU A 372 3.58 8.70 19.23
C LEU A 372 3.08 8.29 20.61
N ALA A 373 3.65 8.84 21.68
CA ALA A 373 3.17 8.60 23.04
C ALA A 373 1.72 9.08 23.23
N ALA A 374 1.36 10.25 22.70
CA ALA A 374 0.01 10.80 22.78
C ALA A 374 -1.06 9.97 22.06
N THR A 375 -0.67 9.16 21.05
CA THR A 375 -1.64 8.30 20.34
C THR A 375 -2.14 7.11 21.17
N GLN A 376 -1.40 6.73 22.22
CA GLN A 376 -1.69 5.58 23.07
C GLN A 376 -2.62 5.98 24.21
N LEU A 377 -3.95 5.85 23.99
CA LEU A 377 -4.92 5.90 25.10
C LEU A 377 -4.96 4.54 25.80
N ASN A 378 -4.93 4.53 27.14
CA ASN A 378 -5.09 3.28 27.87
C ASN A 378 -6.54 2.80 27.76
N PRO A 379 -6.79 1.48 27.63
CA PRO A 379 -8.14 0.94 27.67
C PRO A 379 -8.96 1.36 28.91
N ALA A 380 -8.27 1.64 30.03
CA ALA A 380 -8.88 2.14 31.25
C ALA A 380 -9.43 3.58 31.13
N ASP A 381 -8.87 4.40 30.23
CA ASP A 381 -9.29 5.79 30.03
C ASP A 381 -10.71 5.87 29.43
N TYR A 382 -11.13 4.84 28.69
CA TYR A 382 -12.49 4.73 28.13
C TYR A 382 -13.57 4.46 29.19
N ALA A 383 -13.22 4.23 30.45
CA ALA A 383 -14.22 4.09 31.52
C ALA A 383 -14.91 5.42 31.87
N ASN A 384 -14.32 6.56 31.51
CA ASN A 384 -14.79 7.90 31.86
C ASN A 384 -14.81 8.85 30.64
N VAL A 385 -15.43 8.39 29.54
CA VAL A 385 -15.48 9.11 28.24
C VAL A 385 -15.98 10.55 28.37
N ASP A 386 -16.86 10.84 29.33
CA ASP A 386 -17.44 12.18 29.52
C ASP A 386 -16.59 13.13 30.39
N SER A 387 -15.41 12.68 30.87
CA SER A 387 -14.58 13.52 31.74
C SER A 387 -13.82 14.58 30.95
N PRO A 388 -13.66 15.82 31.48
CA PRO A 388 -12.85 16.86 30.83
C PRO A 388 -11.39 16.44 30.57
N GLU A 389 -10.84 15.59 31.45
CA GLU A 389 -9.49 15.04 31.29
C GLU A 389 -9.40 14.09 30.10
N PHE A 390 -10.39 13.21 29.91
CA PHE A 390 -10.47 12.34 28.74
C PHE A 390 -10.60 13.16 27.46
N MET A 391 -11.46 14.18 27.44
CA MET A 391 -11.63 15.05 26.27
C MET A 391 -10.34 15.80 25.91
N ALA A 392 -9.58 16.27 26.91
CA ALA A 392 -8.28 16.90 26.68
C ALA A 392 -7.27 15.91 26.06
N LYS A 393 -7.14 14.71 26.63
CA LYS A 393 -6.29 13.63 26.10
C LYS A 393 -6.71 13.20 24.69
N HIS A 394 -8.02 13.10 24.44
CA HIS A 394 -8.56 12.76 23.13
C HIS A 394 -8.23 13.84 22.08
N ASN A 395 -8.33 15.11 22.45
CA ASN A 395 -7.94 16.22 21.55
C ASN A 395 -6.43 16.22 21.27
N GLU A 396 -5.61 15.95 22.28
CA GLU A 396 -4.16 15.80 22.11
C GLU A 396 -3.81 14.63 21.18
N LYS A 397 -4.45 13.48 21.39
CA LYS A 397 -4.35 12.32 20.50
C LYS A 397 -4.78 12.65 19.06
N SER A 398 -5.90 13.35 18.90
CA SER A 398 -6.40 13.75 17.57
C SER A 398 -5.38 14.64 16.86
N LYS A 399 -4.81 15.62 17.56
CA LYS A 399 -3.77 16.50 17.01
C LYS A 399 -2.50 15.73 16.66
N ALA A 400 -2.07 14.81 17.52
CA ALA A 400 -0.93 13.95 17.24
C ALA A 400 -1.17 13.05 16.02
N ASN A 401 -2.38 12.52 15.86
CA ASN A 401 -2.77 11.74 14.69
C ASN A 401 -2.74 12.57 13.40
N ASP A 402 -3.22 13.81 13.43
CA ASP A 402 -3.14 14.72 12.27
C ASP A 402 -1.67 14.94 11.86
N GLU A 403 -0.78 15.24 12.80
CA GLU A 403 0.65 15.45 12.50
C GLU A 403 1.32 14.18 11.98
N ILE A 404 0.98 13.02 12.54
CA ILE A 404 1.48 11.73 12.02
C ILE A 404 0.99 11.48 10.59
N GLN A 405 -0.30 11.71 10.32
CA GLN A 405 -0.88 11.56 8.98
C GLN A 405 -0.21 12.52 7.99
N ALA A 406 0.05 13.77 8.39
CA ALA A 406 0.80 14.73 7.61
C ALA A 406 2.21 14.21 7.26
N MET A 407 2.92 13.64 8.23
CA MET A 407 4.24 13.03 7.98
C MET A 407 4.17 11.85 7.01
N GLU A 408 3.19 10.95 7.15
CA GLU A 408 2.97 9.81 6.24
C GLU A 408 2.73 10.29 4.79
N ILE A 409 1.80 11.22 4.60
CA ILE A 409 1.49 11.78 3.29
C ILE A 409 2.70 12.52 2.70
N SER A 410 3.49 13.19 3.54
CA SER A 410 4.71 13.87 3.10
C SER A 410 5.76 12.90 2.56
N LEU A 411 5.95 11.77 3.25
CA LEU A 411 6.86 10.70 2.80
C LEU A 411 6.36 10.09 1.49
N ASP A 412 5.07 9.77 1.37
CA ASP A 412 4.49 9.24 0.12
C ASP A 412 4.70 10.19 -1.06
N LEU A 413 4.51 11.49 -0.84
CA LEU A 413 4.72 12.49 -1.89
C LEU A 413 6.20 12.63 -2.26
N ILE A 414 7.11 12.63 -1.29
CA ILE A 414 8.56 12.64 -1.57
C ILE A 414 8.95 11.39 -2.38
N ALA A 415 8.48 10.20 -1.98
CA ALA A 415 8.72 8.98 -2.73
C ALA A 415 8.23 9.11 -4.18
N THR A 416 7.05 9.68 -4.38
CA THR A 416 6.46 9.91 -5.71
C THR A 416 7.27 10.90 -6.54
N ILE A 417 7.74 12.01 -5.94
CA ILE A 417 8.60 13.00 -6.62
C ILE A 417 9.93 12.37 -7.05
N VAL A 418 10.52 11.51 -6.21
CA VAL A 418 11.76 10.80 -6.54
C VAL A 418 11.53 9.78 -7.66
N GLU A 419 10.42 9.04 -7.63
CA GLU A 419 10.04 8.12 -8.71
C GLU A 419 9.82 8.86 -10.04
N PHE A 420 9.15 10.02 -10.00
CA PHE A 420 8.99 10.88 -11.17
C PHE A 420 10.35 11.28 -11.76
N ALA A 421 11.29 11.70 -10.91
CA ALA A 421 12.64 12.05 -11.36
C ALA A 421 13.39 10.85 -11.99
N GLY A 422 13.20 9.65 -11.44
CA GLY A 422 13.81 8.41 -11.93
C GLY A 422 13.19 7.85 -13.21
N THR A 423 11.95 8.23 -13.53
CA THR A 423 11.23 7.80 -14.75
C THR A 423 11.32 8.82 -15.89
N ASN A 424 12.24 9.78 -15.78
CA ASN A 424 12.46 10.77 -16.84
C ASN A 424 12.91 10.06 -18.14
N PRO A 425 12.19 10.22 -19.28
CA PRO A 425 12.54 9.56 -20.53
C PRO A 425 13.95 9.88 -21.04
N ALA A 426 14.48 11.07 -20.74
CA ALA A 426 15.85 11.42 -21.10
C ALA A 426 16.88 10.56 -20.34
N LEU A 427 16.62 10.30 -19.05
CA LEU A 427 17.46 9.42 -18.25
C LEU A 427 17.32 7.96 -18.73
N GLU A 428 16.12 7.49 -19.02
CA GLU A 428 15.87 6.13 -19.52
C GLU A 428 16.60 5.89 -20.86
N GLN A 429 16.52 6.84 -21.80
CA GLN A 429 17.25 6.77 -23.08
C GLN A 429 18.78 6.76 -22.89
N LEU A 430 19.30 7.54 -21.93
CA LEU A 430 20.74 7.53 -21.61
C LEU A 430 21.18 6.18 -21.03
N ILE A 431 20.34 5.55 -20.19
CA ILE A 431 20.60 4.23 -19.61
C ILE A 431 20.54 3.14 -20.69
N GLU A 432 19.49 3.11 -21.51
CA GLU A 432 19.28 2.08 -22.55
C GLU A 432 20.36 2.11 -23.64
N SER A 433 20.93 3.27 -23.93
CA SER A 433 21.96 3.43 -24.97
C SER A 433 23.36 2.96 -24.55
N SER A 434 23.54 2.50 -23.30
CA SER A 434 24.86 2.43 -22.68
C SER A 434 25.48 1.02 -22.57
N SER A 435 26.61 0.85 -23.25
CA SER A 435 27.79 0.19 -22.67
C SER A 435 28.90 1.19 -22.29
N ASP A 436 28.84 2.46 -22.71
CA ASP A 436 29.92 3.47 -22.54
C ASP A 436 29.44 4.91 -22.20
N ASN A 437 28.17 5.15 -21.83
CA ASN A 437 27.63 6.51 -21.64
C ASN A 437 27.70 7.07 -20.20
N ASP A 438 28.52 6.49 -19.32
CA ASP A 438 28.60 6.90 -17.90
C ASP A 438 28.82 8.42 -17.74
N SER A 439 29.67 9.03 -18.56
CA SER A 439 29.93 10.49 -18.51
C SER A 439 28.68 11.35 -18.79
N GLN A 440 27.80 10.91 -19.68
CA GLN A 440 26.56 11.64 -20.02
C GLN A 440 25.51 11.48 -18.92
N ILE A 441 25.43 10.29 -18.30
CA ILE A 441 24.56 10.06 -17.15
C ILE A 441 25.02 10.95 -15.99
N ILE A 442 26.31 11.01 -15.70
CA ILE A 442 26.88 11.88 -14.66
C ILE A 442 26.57 13.36 -14.93
N GLU A 443 26.78 13.80 -16.17
CA GLU A 443 26.45 15.18 -16.57
C GLU A 443 24.96 15.48 -16.37
N TYR A 444 24.08 14.53 -16.72
CA TYR A 444 22.64 14.64 -16.48
C TYR A 444 22.32 14.80 -15.00
N PHE A 445 22.87 13.95 -14.12
CA PHE A 445 22.66 14.03 -12.66
C PHE A 445 23.16 15.36 -12.10
N ASN A 446 24.37 15.79 -12.48
CA ASN A 446 24.98 17.03 -12.02
C ASN A 446 24.19 18.27 -12.45
N ASN A 447 23.62 18.25 -13.66
CA ASN A 447 22.85 19.37 -14.20
C ASN A 447 21.37 19.37 -13.75
N ASN A 448 20.85 18.24 -13.28
CA ASN A 448 19.47 18.12 -12.84
C ASN A 448 19.30 18.64 -11.40
N LYS A 449 18.76 19.87 -11.30
CA LYS A 449 18.52 20.55 -10.02
C LYS A 449 17.57 19.78 -9.10
N LEU A 450 16.58 19.07 -9.66
CA LEU A 450 15.62 18.29 -8.87
C LEU A 450 16.34 17.11 -8.20
N ILE A 451 17.13 16.35 -8.94
CA ILE A 451 17.91 15.22 -8.40
C ILE A 451 18.88 15.71 -7.31
N ASN A 452 19.60 16.80 -7.57
CA ASN A 452 20.52 17.39 -6.59
C ASN A 452 19.81 17.84 -5.30
N SER A 453 18.53 18.24 -5.37
CA SER A 453 17.78 18.62 -4.18
C SER A 453 17.52 17.45 -3.22
N PHE A 454 17.52 16.21 -3.72
CA PHE A 454 17.34 15.02 -2.89
C PHE A 454 18.57 14.64 -2.05
N LEU A 455 19.74 15.21 -2.35
CA LEU A 455 20.99 14.94 -1.64
C LEU A 455 21.08 15.73 -0.33
N ASP A 456 20.11 15.48 0.55
CA ASP A 456 19.95 16.15 1.84
C ASP A 456 20.28 15.20 2.99
N ALA A 457 21.44 15.40 3.61
CA ALA A 457 21.95 14.54 4.68
C ALA A 457 21.03 14.48 5.90
N GLU A 458 20.34 15.58 6.24
CA GLU A 458 19.41 15.59 7.37
C GLU A 458 18.12 14.82 7.05
N PHE A 459 17.67 14.87 5.80
CA PHE A 459 16.53 14.07 5.36
C PHE A 459 16.88 12.58 5.35
N PHE A 460 18.07 12.20 4.88
CA PHE A 460 18.53 10.81 4.97
C PHE A 460 18.67 10.33 6.42
N GLU A 461 19.13 11.20 7.33
CA GLU A 461 19.13 10.87 8.75
C GLU A 461 17.70 10.63 9.26
N PHE A 462 16.74 11.48 8.89
CA PHE A 462 15.35 11.27 9.24
C PHE A 462 14.79 9.93 8.73
N LEU A 463 15.02 9.58 7.46
CA LEU A 463 14.62 8.28 6.89
C LEU A 463 15.25 7.12 7.67
N TYR A 464 16.54 7.24 8.00
CA TYR A 464 17.23 6.25 8.82
C TYR A 464 16.58 6.08 10.20
N GLN A 465 16.21 7.18 10.86
CA GLN A 465 15.51 7.14 12.15
C GLN A 465 14.11 6.48 12.01
N CYS A 466 13.38 6.75 10.93
CA CYS A 466 12.12 6.06 10.60
C CYS A 466 12.28 4.56 10.45
N LEU A 467 13.37 4.10 9.85
CA LEU A 467 13.59 2.68 9.60
C LEU A 467 14.12 1.93 10.83
N VAL A 468 14.91 2.59 11.67
CA VAL A 468 15.58 1.92 12.81
C VAL A 468 14.83 2.11 14.13
N ASN A 469 14.34 3.32 14.40
CA ASN A 469 13.86 3.72 15.73
C ASN A 469 12.36 3.86 15.81
N TYR A 470 11.70 4.31 14.74
CA TYR A 470 10.26 4.49 14.75
C TYR A 470 9.52 3.17 14.46
N ASN A 471 8.34 3.03 15.06
CA ASN A 471 7.47 1.86 14.94
C ASN A 471 7.09 1.60 13.46
N TYR A 472 6.44 0.46 13.17
CA TYR A 472 6.00 0.07 11.81
C TYR A 472 5.24 1.16 11.03
N LYS A 473 4.66 2.15 11.73
CA LYS A 473 3.81 3.20 11.16
C LYS A 473 4.49 4.03 10.06
N PHE A 474 5.73 4.49 10.25
CA PHE A 474 6.47 5.25 9.22
C PHE A 474 7.42 4.40 8.39
N GLU A 475 7.68 3.17 8.85
CA GLU A 475 8.70 2.30 8.30
C GLU A 475 8.49 2.05 6.80
N LEU A 476 7.25 1.73 6.39
CA LEU A 476 6.91 1.46 4.99
C LEU A 476 7.07 2.70 4.10
N HIS A 477 6.58 3.85 4.57
CA HIS A 477 6.67 5.12 3.82
C HIS A 477 8.12 5.59 3.65
N ALA A 478 8.93 5.48 4.70
CA ALA A 478 10.35 5.79 4.65
C ALA A 478 11.12 4.81 3.77
N LEU A 479 10.71 3.54 3.78
CA LEU A 479 11.28 2.50 2.94
C LEU A 479 10.99 2.75 1.46
N ASP A 480 9.75 3.12 1.10
CA ASP A 480 9.38 3.49 -0.27
C ASP A 480 10.20 4.70 -0.77
N CYS A 481 10.40 5.73 0.07
CA CYS A 481 11.32 6.82 -0.24
C CYS A 481 12.73 6.31 -0.52
N PHE A 482 13.28 5.48 0.38
CA PHE A 482 14.63 4.95 0.26
C PHE A 482 14.80 4.07 -0.98
N ILE A 483 13.79 3.24 -1.30
CA ILE A 483 13.74 2.43 -2.53
C ILE A 483 13.83 3.34 -3.74
N ASN A 484 12.99 4.37 -3.83
CA ASN A 484 12.95 5.24 -5.00
C ASN A 484 14.26 6.02 -5.16
N LEU A 485 14.89 6.43 -4.06
CA LEU A 485 16.22 7.03 -4.09
C LEU A 485 17.29 6.04 -4.57
N ALA A 486 17.25 4.79 -4.08
CA ALA A 486 18.15 3.74 -4.52
C ALA A 486 17.98 3.38 -5.99
N ILE A 487 16.74 3.39 -6.50
CA ILE A 487 16.43 3.22 -7.93
C ILE A 487 17.09 4.33 -8.74
N LEU A 488 16.85 5.59 -8.34
CA LEU A 488 17.35 6.76 -9.02
C LEU A 488 18.89 6.70 -9.11
N PHE A 489 19.57 6.58 -7.97
CA PHE A 489 21.04 6.60 -7.94
C PHE A 489 21.68 5.27 -8.37
N GLY A 490 20.93 4.17 -8.40
CA GLY A 490 21.44 2.85 -8.77
C GLY A 490 21.83 2.69 -10.24
N SER A 491 21.37 3.61 -11.08
CA SER A 491 21.79 3.71 -12.48
C SER A 491 23.24 4.19 -12.64
N LEU A 492 23.85 4.79 -11.60
CA LEU A 492 25.21 5.30 -11.64
C LEU A 492 26.25 4.19 -11.39
N SER A 493 27.47 4.42 -11.89
CA SER A 493 28.64 3.61 -11.53
C SER A 493 29.04 3.88 -10.06
N THR A 494 29.77 2.95 -9.43
CA THR A 494 30.20 3.08 -8.02
C THR A 494 31.11 4.28 -7.77
N THR A 495 31.91 4.66 -8.75
CA THR A 495 32.84 5.79 -8.63
C THR A 495 32.13 7.13 -8.73
N ASP A 496 30.91 7.13 -9.29
CA ASP A 496 30.18 8.35 -9.63
C ASP A 496 28.96 8.59 -8.73
N LEU A 497 28.71 7.69 -7.78
CA LEU A 497 27.68 7.89 -6.77
C LEU A 497 27.99 9.15 -5.93
N PRO A 498 27.00 10.03 -5.69
CA PRO A 498 27.16 11.15 -4.78
C PRO A 498 27.64 10.66 -3.41
N SER A 499 28.70 11.27 -2.86
CA SER A 499 29.31 10.85 -1.59
C SER A 499 28.28 10.80 -0.46
N ILE A 500 27.38 11.78 -0.40
CA ILE A 500 26.30 11.85 0.59
C ILE A 500 25.41 10.61 0.51
N TRP A 501 25.00 10.21 -0.70
CA TRP A 501 24.17 9.01 -0.89
C TRP A 501 24.96 7.74 -0.54
N LYS A 502 26.22 7.64 -0.98
CA LYS A 502 27.08 6.50 -0.68
C LYS A 502 27.24 6.29 0.82
N ASP A 503 27.62 7.34 1.56
CA ASP A 503 27.82 7.28 3.02
C ASP A 503 26.53 6.85 3.74
N GLN A 504 25.38 7.34 3.30
CA GLN A 504 24.09 7.00 3.91
C GLN A 504 23.61 5.60 3.53
N ALA A 505 23.81 5.16 2.30
CA ALA A 505 23.53 3.81 1.87
C ALA A 505 24.40 2.79 2.64
N GLU A 506 25.69 3.09 2.83
CA GLU A 506 26.60 2.27 3.66
C GLU A 506 26.17 2.23 5.12
N LYS A 507 25.81 3.39 5.70
CA LYS A 507 25.32 3.49 7.08
C LYS A 507 24.05 2.66 7.27
N TYR A 508 23.06 2.84 6.38
CA TYR A 508 21.79 2.10 6.42
C TYR A 508 22.05 0.60 6.33
N TRP A 509 22.83 0.18 5.33
CA TRP A 509 23.14 -1.22 5.11
C TRP A 509 23.88 -1.86 6.28
N SER A 510 24.86 -1.14 6.86
CA SER A 510 25.61 -1.62 8.02
C SER A 510 24.70 -1.85 9.22
N SER A 511 23.83 -0.89 9.54
CA SER A 511 22.85 -1.05 10.63
C SER A 511 21.87 -2.17 10.36
N PHE A 512 21.46 -2.32 9.10
CA PHE A 512 20.50 -3.33 8.67
C PHE A 512 21.05 -4.75 8.80
N ILE A 513 22.28 -4.99 8.37
CA ILE A 513 22.95 -6.30 8.49
C ILE A 513 23.31 -6.61 9.94
N THR A 514 23.87 -5.64 10.66
CA THR A 514 24.46 -5.89 11.98
C THR A 514 23.42 -6.02 13.09
N ASN A 515 22.26 -5.37 12.96
CA ASN A 515 21.25 -5.36 14.02
C ASN A 515 19.97 -6.10 13.60
N GLN A 516 20.03 -7.43 13.62
CA GLN A 516 18.85 -8.28 13.34
C GLN A 516 17.67 -8.01 14.28
N ALA A 517 17.91 -7.49 15.48
CA ALA A 517 16.84 -7.22 16.45
C ALA A 517 16.04 -5.94 16.12
N THR A 518 16.70 -4.92 15.55
CA THR A 518 16.05 -3.66 15.18
C THR A 518 15.73 -3.57 13.70
N SER A 519 16.29 -4.47 12.87
CA SER A 519 16.05 -4.44 11.43
C SER A 519 14.56 -4.64 11.13
N PRO A 520 13.93 -3.69 10.42
CA PRO A 520 12.51 -3.76 10.08
C PRO A 520 12.13 -5.08 9.38
N PHE A 521 13.03 -5.58 8.54
CA PHE A 521 12.88 -6.86 7.86
C PHE A 521 12.77 -8.04 8.82
N PHE A 522 13.71 -8.17 9.76
CA PHE A 522 13.69 -9.27 10.71
C PHE A 522 12.52 -9.18 11.67
N ARG A 523 12.03 -7.97 11.99
CA ARG A 523 10.79 -7.79 12.77
C ARG A 523 9.57 -8.33 12.00
N ALA A 524 9.41 -7.96 10.73
CA ALA A 524 8.34 -8.47 9.87
C ALA A 524 8.42 -10.00 9.70
N LEU A 525 9.63 -10.52 9.47
CA LEU A 525 9.90 -11.95 9.32
C LEU A 525 9.63 -12.74 10.61
N LYS A 526 9.98 -12.19 11.78
CA LYS A 526 9.69 -12.79 13.09
C LYS A 526 8.19 -12.80 13.37
N SER A 527 7.49 -11.71 13.02
CA SER A 527 6.02 -11.65 13.10
C SER A 527 5.38 -12.73 12.22
N PHE A 528 5.89 -12.89 10.99
CA PHE A 528 5.46 -13.91 10.05
C PHE A 528 5.57 -15.33 10.62
N ASN A 529 6.75 -15.70 11.15
CA ASN A 529 6.98 -17.04 11.71
C ASN A 529 6.20 -17.31 13.01
N GLY A 530 5.81 -16.27 13.75
CA GLY A 530 5.06 -16.41 15.01
C GLY A 530 3.54 -16.54 14.80
N SER A 531 3.02 -16.17 13.63
CA SER A 531 1.60 -16.18 13.34
C SER A 531 1.15 -17.52 12.73
N ASN A 532 0.17 -18.18 13.36
CA ASN A 532 -0.50 -19.36 12.76
C ASN A 532 -1.49 -18.95 11.64
N THR A 533 -1.68 -17.65 11.42
CA THR A 533 -2.54 -17.08 10.40
C THR A 533 -1.70 -16.12 9.56
N VAL A 534 -1.44 -16.51 8.32
CA VAL A 534 -0.72 -15.66 7.37
C VAL A 534 -1.64 -14.50 6.97
N ASP A 535 -1.39 -13.33 7.55
CA ASP A 535 -2.05 -12.08 7.15
C ASP A 535 -1.39 -11.51 5.89
N GLY A 536 -2.21 -11.07 4.93
CA GLY A 536 -1.75 -10.41 3.71
C GLY A 536 -0.90 -9.17 3.98
N THR A 537 -1.15 -8.48 5.10
CA THR A 537 -0.33 -7.37 5.61
C THR A 537 1.12 -7.76 5.78
N VAL A 538 1.38 -8.91 6.40
CA VAL A 538 2.75 -9.35 6.72
C VAL A 538 3.49 -9.75 5.44
N ILE A 539 2.80 -10.41 4.49
CA ILE A 539 3.39 -10.74 3.20
C ILE A 539 3.64 -9.49 2.36
N TYR A 540 2.72 -8.52 2.34
CA TYR A 540 2.95 -7.27 1.63
C TYR A 540 4.16 -6.52 2.22
N ASN A 541 4.28 -6.46 3.55
CA ASN A 541 5.43 -5.84 4.20
C ASN A 541 6.73 -6.56 3.85
N LEU A 542 6.72 -7.90 3.87
CA LEU A 542 7.84 -8.71 3.43
C LEU A 542 8.16 -8.48 1.95
N HIS A 543 7.16 -8.38 1.08
CA HIS A 543 7.31 -8.08 -0.34
C HIS A 543 7.93 -6.71 -0.57
N THR A 544 7.41 -5.65 0.04
CA THR A 544 7.95 -4.29 -0.06
C THR A 544 9.39 -4.22 0.47
N GLN A 545 9.69 -4.90 1.57
CA GLN A 545 11.06 -5.01 2.09
C GLN A 545 11.98 -5.81 1.15
N ILE A 546 11.47 -6.84 0.47
CA ILE A 546 12.22 -7.58 -0.56
C ILE A 546 12.41 -6.80 -1.86
N LYS A 547 11.46 -5.96 -2.28
CA LYS A 547 11.70 -4.97 -3.34
C LYS A 547 12.89 -4.09 -3.00
N THR A 548 12.99 -3.62 -1.76
CA THR A 548 14.18 -2.87 -1.30
C THR A 548 15.47 -3.64 -1.52
N PHE A 549 15.45 -4.95 -1.29
CA PHE A 549 16.61 -5.80 -1.48
C PHE A 549 16.98 -6.05 -2.95
N GLY A 550 16.01 -6.20 -3.85
CA GLY A 550 16.29 -6.26 -5.29
C GLY A 550 16.97 -4.98 -5.79
N PHE A 551 16.59 -3.82 -5.21
CA PHE A 551 17.18 -2.51 -5.55
C PHE A 551 18.53 -2.23 -4.87
N LEU A 552 18.83 -2.90 -3.75
CA LEU A 552 20.16 -2.91 -3.14
C LEU A 552 21.25 -3.50 -4.06
N ASN A 553 20.95 -3.95 -5.28
CA ASN A 553 21.95 -4.18 -6.33
C ASN A 553 22.88 -2.96 -6.55
N ALA A 554 22.33 -1.74 -6.45
CA ALA A 554 23.09 -0.49 -6.45
C ALA A 554 24.05 -0.36 -5.25
N SER A 555 23.61 -0.83 -4.08
CA SER A 555 24.40 -0.82 -2.86
C SER A 555 25.34 -2.02 -2.75
N VAL A 556 25.09 -3.11 -3.48
CA VAL A 556 26.00 -4.27 -3.56
C VAL A 556 27.26 -3.90 -4.32
N LYS A 557 27.12 -3.07 -5.34
CA LYS A 557 28.21 -2.30 -5.97
C LYS A 557 29.01 -1.50 -4.93
N ILE A 558 28.36 -0.82 -3.99
CA ILE A 558 29.02 -0.13 -2.87
C ILE A 558 29.70 -1.14 -1.92
N LEU A 559 29.07 -2.29 -1.66
CA LEU A 559 29.64 -3.35 -0.83
C LEU A 559 30.87 -4.00 -1.45
N GLN A 560 30.93 -4.14 -2.77
CA GLN A 560 32.13 -4.63 -3.45
C GLN A 560 33.36 -3.78 -3.07
N THR A 561 33.18 -2.47 -2.85
CA THR A 561 34.28 -1.58 -2.46
C THR A 561 34.62 -1.62 -0.97
N THR A 562 33.65 -1.88 -0.08
CA THR A 562 33.84 -1.85 1.38
C THR A 562 34.15 -3.22 1.99
N THR A 563 33.52 -4.30 1.50
CA THR A 563 33.64 -5.65 2.10
C THR A 563 34.93 -6.38 1.73
N ALA A 564 35.61 -5.99 0.65
CA ALA A 564 36.85 -6.64 0.19
C ALA A 564 37.98 -6.66 1.25
N ASN A 565 37.87 -5.87 2.32
CA ASN A 565 38.89 -5.74 3.37
C ASN A 565 38.37 -5.97 4.81
N ASN A 566 37.12 -6.45 5.01
CA ASN A 566 36.54 -6.54 6.36
C ASN A 566 35.85 -7.89 6.63
N GLU A 567 36.59 -8.81 7.25
CA GLU A 567 36.12 -10.15 7.65
C GLU A 567 34.86 -10.10 8.55
N GLN A 568 34.74 -9.09 9.42
CA GLN A 568 33.57 -8.94 10.28
C GLN A 568 32.30 -8.59 9.47
N GLN A 569 32.43 -7.80 8.41
CA GLN A 569 31.31 -7.50 7.51
C GLN A 569 30.90 -8.73 6.70
N GLU A 570 31.87 -9.51 6.18
CA GLU A 570 31.58 -10.77 5.51
C GLU A 570 30.81 -11.71 6.44
N GLN A 571 31.26 -11.89 7.69
CA GLN A 571 30.59 -12.76 8.65
C GLN A 571 29.17 -12.28 9.01
N SER A 572 28.97 -10.97 9.11
CA SER A 572 27.65 -10.39 9.37
C SER A 572 26.71 -10.61 8.18
N LEU A 573 27.21 -10.47 6.95
CA LEU A 573 26.46 -10.74 5.72
C LEU A 573 26.13 -12.23 5.56
N ILE A 574 27.06 -13.13 5.91
CA ILE A 574 26.82 -14.58 5.99
C ILE A 574 25.69 -14.88 6.97
N THR A 575 25.76 -14.31 8.18
CA THR A 575 24.74 -14.52 9.22
C THR A 575 23.38 -14.00 8.76
N PHE A 576 23.36 -12.84 8.09
CA PHE A 576 22.18 -12.28 7.47
C PHE A 576 21.56 -13.20 6.40
N VAL A 577 22.36 -13.67 5.44
CA VAL A 577 21.91 -14.57 4.37
C VAL A 577 21.45 -15.92 4.90
N GLN A 578 22.12 -16.48 5.90
CA GLN A 578 21.67 -17.70 6.55
C GLN A 578 20.33 -17.51 7.25
N ALA A 579 20.14 -16.39 7.95
CA ALA A 579 18.86 -16.07 8.57
C ALA A 579 17.77 -15.90 7.49
N LEU A 580 18.05 -15.19 6.40
CA LEU A 580 17.18 -15.09 5.23
C LEU A 580 16.77 -16.45 4.69
N ILE A 581 17.73 -17.33 4.40
CA ILE A 581 17.50 -18.67 3.87
C ILE A 581 16.69 -19.53 4.84
N ASN A 582 17.05 -19.51 6.12
CA ASN A 582 16.36 -20.29 7.16
C ASN A 582 14.89 -19.90 7.28
N ASN A 583 14.60 -18.60 7.16
CA ASN A 583 13.24 -18.09 7.19
C ASN A 583 12.51 -18.26 5.85
N GLY A 584 13.22 -18.16 4.72
CA GLY A 584 12.73 -18.52 3.39
C GLY A 584 12.32 -19.98 3.31
N ASN A 585 12.97 -20.87 4.06
CA ASN A 585 12.57 -22.28 4.17
C ASN A 585 11.26 -22.46 4.96
N SER A 586 10.92 -21.58 5.90
CA SER A 586 9.63 -21.58 6.61
C SER A 586 8.43 -21.44 5.66
N PHE A 587 8.65 -20.95 4.43
CA PHE A 587 7.62 -20.81 3.40
C PHE A 587 7.11 -22.16 2.86
N SER A 588 7.72 -23.29 3.23
CA SER A 588 7.07 -24.60 3.11
C SER A 588 5.68 -24.61 3.79
N THR A 589 5.50 -23.81 4.83
CA THR A 589 4.21 -23.60 5.54
C THR A 589 3.21 -22.80 4.71
N ILE A 590 3.66 -21.80 3.95
CA ILE A 590 2.80 -21.08 2.99
C ILE A 590 2.37 -22.02 1.86
N ASN A 591 3.29 -22.86 1.37
CA ASN A 591 2.97 -23.86 0.36
C ASN A 591 1.95 -24.88 0.87
N TYR A 592 2.05 -25.29 2.15
CA TYR A 592 0.99 -26.09 2.78
C TYR A 592 -0.36 -25.37 2.77
N HIS A 593 -0.40 -24.05 3.02
CA HIS A 593 -1.63 -23.26 2.93
C HIS A 593 -2.15 -23.08 1.49
N ILE A 594 -1.28 -22.85 0.50
CA ILE A 594 -1.66 -22.80 -0.92
C ILE A 594 -2.23 -24.16 -1.35
N GLN A 595 -1.58 -25.27 -0.98
CA GLN A 595 -2.07 -26.61 -1.26
C GLN A 595 -3.38 -26.90 -0.53
N LEU A 596 -3.56 -26.45 0.72
CA LEU A 596 -4.82 -26.54 1.45
C LEU A 596 -5.93 -25.76 0.74
N LEU A 597 -5.64 -24.55 0.25
CA LEU A 597 -6.58 -23.71 -0.49
C LEU A 597 -6.94 -24.30 -1.86
N GLN A 598 -5.99 -24.96 -2.53
CA GLN A 598 -6.19 -25.61 -3.84
C GLN A 598 -6.86 -27.00 -3.74
N SER A 599 -6.65 -27.73 -2.63
CA SER A 599 -7.19 -29.07 -2.39
C SER A 599 -8.62 -29.09 -1.83
N GLN A 600 -9.18 -27.92 -1.46
CA GLN A 600 -10.58 -27.80 -1.06
C GLN A 600 -11.49 -28.41 -2.16
N PRO A 601 -12.27 -29.47 -1.84
CA PRO A 601 -12.99 -30.23 -2.83
C PRO A 601 -14.01 -29.35 -3.57
N LYS A 602 -14.05 -29.46 -4.91
CA LYS A 602 -14.98 -28.78 -5.84
C LYS A 602 -16.48 -29.13 -5.63
N LYS A 603 -16.91 -29.55 -4.44
CA LYS A 603 -18.29 -29.94 -4.17
C LYS A 603 -19.18 -28.69 -4.03
N LYS A 604 -20.08 -28.57 -5.03
CA LYS A 604 -21.16 -27.58 -5.23
C LYS A 604 -20.69 -26.15 -5.58
N LYS A 605 -20.19 -26.03 -6.81
CA LYS A 605 -20.16 -24.78 -7.60
C LYS A 605 -21.56 -24.15 -7.66
N LYS A 606 -21.84 -23.15 -6.82
CA LYS A 606 -22.81 -22.08 -7.15
C LYS A 606 -22.65 -20.77 -6.36
N SER A 607 -21.70 -20.60 -5.43
CA SER A 607 -21.58 -19.33 -4.67
C SER A 607 -20.18 -18.76 -4.38
N ASN A 608 -19.06 -19.42 -4.69
CA ASN A 608 -17.73 -18.97 -4.20
C ASN A 608 -16.78 -18.53 -5.32
N HIS A 609 -17.17 -17.54 -6.14
CA HIS A 609 -16.24 -16.89 -7.09
C HIS A 609 -15.32 -15.85 -6.42
N ALA A 610 -15.68 -15.31 -5.25
CA ALA A 610 -14.86 -14.32 -4.54
C ALA A 610 -13.55 -14.93 -4.01
N ASN A 611 -13.61 -16.07 -3.34
CA ASN A 611 -12.42 -16.71 -2.75
C ASN A 611 -11.38 -17.16 -3.79
N SER A 612 -11.76 -17.37 -5.06
CA SER A 612 -10.79 -17.74 -6.10
C SER A 612 -9.92 -16.57 -6.57
N ALA A 613 -10.41 -15.33 -6.47
CA ALA A 613 -9.67 -14.15 -6.89
C ALA A 613 -8.64 -13.74 -5.82
N GLU A 614 -9.04 -13.68 -4.55
CA GLU A 614 -8.15 -13.41 -3.41
C GLU A 614 -7.01 -14.45 -3.34
N ASN A 615 -7.33 -15.73 -3.51
CA ASN A 615 -6.31 -16.78 -3.55
C ASN A 615 -5.34 -16.63 -4.73
N LYS A 616 -5.80 -16.08 -5.86
CA LYS A 616 -4.93 -15.87 -7.03
C LYS A 616 -3.97 -14.71 -6.79
N GLU A 617 -4.48 -13.57 -6.30
CA GLU A 617 -3.68 -12.39 -5.98
C GLU A 617 -2.64 -12.71 -4.89
N PHE A 618 -3.04 -13.45 -3.87
CA PHE A 618 -2.13 -13.93 -2.82
C PHE A 618 -1.01 -14.82 -3.36
N VAL A 619 -1.34 -15.77 -4.25
CA VAL A 619 -0.33 -16.65 -4.90
C VAL A 619 0.61 -15.83 -5.80
N GLU A 620 0.08 -14.84 -6.53
CA GLU A 620 0.90 -13.94 -7.34
C GLU A 620 1.87 -13.12 -6.48
N LEU A 621 1.40 -12.58 -5.35
CA LEU A 621 2.22 -11.81 -4.40
C LEU A 621 3.37 -12.66 -3.82
N ILE A 622 3.09 -13.90 -3.42
CA ILE A 622 4.12 -14.83 -2.94
C ILE A 622 5.12 -15.16 -4.05
N GLY A 623 4.64 -15.34 -5.28
CA GLY A 623 5.49 -15.55 -6.45
C GLY A 623 6.45 -14.37 -6.66
N GLN A 624 5.94 -13.14 -6.60
CA GLN A 624 6.76 -11.93 -6.74
C GLN A 624 7.78 -11.81 -5.60
N TYR A 625 7.36 -12.02 -4.34
CA TYR A 625 8.27 -12.04 -3.19
C TYR A 625 9.41 -13.02 -3.39
N TYR A 626 9.11 -14.25 -3.81
CA TYR A 626 10.13 -15.28 -3.97
C TYR A 626 11.07 -14.96 -5.14
N GLN A 627 10.56 -14.36 -6.21
CA GLN A 627 11.37 -13.90 -7.33
C GLN A 627 12.39 -12.85 -6.88
N GLU A 628 11.94 -11.84 -6.15
CA GLU A 628 12.81 -10.76 -5.67
C GLU A 628 13.78 -11.25 -4.58
N PHE A 629 13.37 -12.20 -3.74
CA PHE A 629 14.23 -12.87 -2.77
C PHE A 629 15.39 -13.59 -3.47
N LEU A 630 15.09 -14.35 -4.52
CA LEU A 630 16.11 -15.03 -5.31
C LEU A 630 17.03 -14.01 -6.01
N GLN A 631 16.46 -12.92 -6.55
CA GLN A 631 17.25 -11.87 -7.19
C GLN A 631 18.25 -11.24 -6.20
N LEU A 632 17.83 -10.98 -4.95
CA LEU A 632 18.76 -10.54 -3.90
C LEU A 632 19.88 -11.56 -3.68
N LEU A 633 19.54 -12.84 -3.51
CA LEU A 633 20.55 -13.87 -3.29
C LEU A 633 21.55 -13.95 -4.44
N VAL A 634 21.07 -13.80 -5.68
CA VAL A 634 21.91 -13.82 -6.88
C VAL A 634 22.90 -12.67 -6.86
N VAL A 635 22.42 -11.46 -6.60
CA VAL A 635 23.24 -10.26 -6.49
C VAL A 635 24.30 -10.42 -5.38
N LEU A 636 23.91 -10.95 -4.22
CA LEU A 636 24.85 -11.21 -3.12
C LEU A 636 25.86 -12.32 -3.45
N ALA A 637 25.49 -13.32 -4.24
CA ALA A 637 26.39 -14.39 -4.66
C ALA A 637 27.46 -13.91 -5.65
N GLN A 638 27.23 -12.81 -6.37
CA GLN A 638 28.22 -12.23 -7.28
C GLN A 638 29.34 -11.48 -6.55
N LEU A 639 29.19 -11.18 -5.26
CA LEU A 639 30.26 -10.60 -4.45
C LEU A 639 31.47 -11.54 -4.42
N PRO A 640 32.72 -11.01 -4.40
CA PRO A 640 33.94 -11.80 -4.38
C PRO A 640 34.20 -12.44 -2.99
N LEU A 641 33.15 -12.97 -2.35
CA LEU A 641 33.15 -13.55 -1.01
C LEU A 641 32.86 -15.05 -1.12
N VAL A 642 33.92 -15.87 -1.10
CA VAL A 642 33.85 -17.30 -1.39
C VAL A 642 32.89 -18.04 -0.46
N ASN A 643 32.89 -17.73 0.83
CA ASN A 643 32.03 -18.41 1.81
C ASN A 643 30.56 -18.04 1.61
N LEU A 644 30.27 -16.75 1.38
CA LEU A 644 28.92 -16.27 1.13
C LEU A 644 28.34 -16.90 -0.16
N ASN A 645 29.10 -16.85 -1.26
CA ASN A 645 28.72 -17.51 -2.50
C ASN A 645 28.50 -19.02 -2.28
N GLY A 646 29.33 -19.66 -1.44
CA GLY A 646 29.20 -21.07 -1.11
C GLY A 646 27.86 -21.41 -0.45
N ILE A 647 27.42 -20.58 0.51
CA ILE A 647 26.13 -20.73 1.22
C ILE A 647 24.96 -20.49 0.28
N ILE A 648 25.01 -19.42 -0.52
CA ILE A 648 23.95 -19.09 -1.46
C ILE A 648 23.86 -20.16 -2.54
N GLY A 649 24.99 -20.57 -3.11
CA GLY A 649 25.08 -21.66 -4.06
C GLY A 649 24.51 -22.96 -3.50
N ASP A 650 24.84 -23.33 -2.25
CA ASP A 650 24.29 -24.54 -1.64
C ASP A 650 22.77 -24.46 -1.52
N TYR A 651 22.22 -23.29 -1.19
CA TYR A 651 20.78 -23.08 -1.16
C TYR A 651 20.16 -23.20 -2.56
N LEU A 652 20.64 -22.42 -3.54
CA LEU A 652 20.11 -22.41 -4.89
C LEU A 652 20.20 -23.80 -5.53
N PHE A 653 21.35 -24.49 -5.43
CA PHE A 653 21.53 -25.78 -6.05
C PHE A 653 20.90 -26.93 -5.25
N ASN A 654 21.16 -27.04 -3.95
CA ASN A 654 20.77 -28.23 -3.20
C ASN A 654 19.37 -28.13 -2.58
N LYS A 655 18.88 -26.91 -2.30
CA LYS A 655 17.55 -26.70 -1.70
C LYS A 655 16.50 -26.25 -2.72
N VAL A 656 16.89 -25.54 -3.77
CA VAL A 656 15.96 -25.08 -4.82
C VAL A 656 16.04 -25.98 -6.06
N LEU A 657 17.15 -26.04 -6.79
CA LEU A 657 17.20 -26.72 -8.10
C LEU A 657 17.22 -28.25 -8.03
N ASN A 658 18.01 -28.85 -7.14
CA ASN A 658 18.17 -30.31 -7.06
C ASN A 658 16.86 -31.03 -6.73
N PRO A 659 16.04 -30.56 -5.77
CA PRO A 659 14.78 -31.25 -5.55
C PRO A 659 13.75 -31.01 -6.68
N VAL A 660 13.90 -29.98 -7.56
CA VAL A 660 13.13 -29.91 -8.83
C VAL A 660 13.40 -31.18 -9.63
N TYR A 661 14.69 -31.48 -9.83
CA TYR A 661 15.13 -32.65 -10.56
C TYR A 661 14.65 -33.96 -9.92
N GLN A 662 14.81 -34.10 -8.59
CA GLN A 662 14.39 -35.33 -7.88
C GLN A 662 12.88 -35.56 -7.94
N SER A 663 12.08 -34.49 -7.87
CA SER A 663 10.61 -34.61 -7.94
C SER A 663 10.13 -35.10 -9.31
N ALA A 664 10.76 -34.65 -10.39
CA ALA A 664 10.41 -35.08 -11.73
C ALA A 664 10.84 -36.52 -12.01
N ALA A 665 12.04 -36.93 -11.55
CA ALA A 665 12.52 -38.29 -11.69
C ALA A 665 11.60 -39.31 -10.97
N ALA A 666 11.07 -38.94 -9.79
CA ALA A 666 10.14 -39.79 -9.05
C ALA A 666 8.75 -39.93 -9.72
N ALA A 667 8.32 -38.92 -10.49
CA ALA A 667 7.02 -38.94 -11.17
C ALA A 667 6.95 -39.95 -12.32
N ASP A 668 8.08 -40.26 -12.96
CA ASP A 668 8.16 -41.24 -14.05
C ASP A 668 8.10 -42.69 -13.54
N GLU A 669 8.46 -42.95 -12.28
CA GLU A 669 8.46 -44.29 -11.69
C GLU A 669 7.08 -44.73 -11.15
N ALA A 670 6.15 -43.80 -10.92
CA ALA A 670 4.82 -44.10 -10.34
C ALA A 670 3.69 -43.20 -10.90
N PRO A 671 3.24 -43.41 -12.15
CA PRO A 671 2.27 -42.53 -12.84
C PRO A 671 0.87 -42.44 -12.21
N PHE A 672 0.58 -43.24 -11.18
CA PHE A 672 -0.71 -43.28 -10.48
C PHE A 672 -0.63 -42.97 -8.96
N ALA A 673 0.55 -42.65 -8.44
CA ALA A 673 0.69 -42.20 -7.04
C ALA A 673 0.49 -40.67 -6.92
N LYS A 674 -0.66 -40.36 -6.30
CA LYS A 674 -1.21 -39.11 -5.73
C LYS A 674 -0.31 -37.88 -5.50
N GLU A 675 -1.00 -36.73 -5.60
CA GLU A 675 -0.80 -35.43 -4.93
C GLU A 675 0.62 -34.83 -4.87
N PRO A 676 0.79 -33.57 -5.36
CA PRO A 676 2.10 -32.91 -5.41
C PRO A 676 2.66 -32.75 -4.00
N THR A 677 3.64 -33.58 -3.64
CA THR A 677 4.17 -33.67 -2.27
C THR A 677 5.49 -32.91 -2.10
N SER A 678 6.06 -32.34 -3.17
CA SER A 678 7.29 -31.55 -3.10
C SER A 678 7.06 -30.06 -3.35
N MET A 679 7.87 -29.22 -2.69
CA MET A 679 7.93 -27.76 -2.83
C MET A 679 8.06 -27.30 -4.31
N LEU A 680 8.44 -28.19 -5.22
CA LEU A 680 8.96 -27.88 -6.55
C LEU A 680 8.00 -28.18 -7.69
N ASP A 681 6.83 -28.73 -7.34
CA ASP A 681 5.69 -28.64 -8.24
C ASP A 681 5.12 -27.22 -8.36
N ILE A 682 5.55 -26.31 -7.48
CA ILE A 682 4.91 -25.03 -7.19
C ILE A 682 5.71 -23.82 -7.70
N LEU A 683 7.03 -23.93 -7.97
CA LEU A 683 7.77 -22.80 -8.52
C LEU A 683 7.19 -22.42 -9.91
N PRO A 684 6.69 -21.19 -10.07
CA PRO A 684 6.22 -20.73 -11.37
C PRO A 684 7.35 -20.87 -12.39
N PRO A 685 7.08 -21.37 -13.61
CA PRO A 685 8.12 -21.59 -14.62
C PRO A 685 8.96 -20.36 -14.91
N ARG A 686 8.40 -19.15 -14.74
CA ARG A 686 9.12 -17.89 -14.88
C ARG A 686 10.24 -17.73 -13.85
N ILE A 687 9.97 -18.02 -12.58
CA ILE A 687 10.98 -17.94 -11.51
C ILE A 687 12.12 -18.93 -11.77
N LEU A 688 11.79 -20.13 -12.25
CA LEU A 688 12.79 -21.15 -12.57
C LEU A 688 13.68 -20.73 -13.74
N ILE A 689 13.11 -20.08 -14.75
CA ILE A 689 13.87 -19.48 -15.86
C ILE A 689 14.82 -18.41 -15.33
N ASP A 690 14.30 -17.45 -14.57
CA ASP A 690 15.10 -16.32 -14.06
C ASP A 690 16.23 -16.83 -13.16
N LEU A 691 15.97 -17.83 -12.31
CA LEU A 691 16.97 -18.47 -11.46
C LEU A 691 18.09 -19.17 -12.26
N ILE A 692 17.75 -19.86 -13.36
CA ILE A 692 18.75 -20.50 -14.22
C ILE A 692 19.61 -19.45 -14.92
N SER A 693 18.99 -18.37 -15.42
CA SER A 693 19.73 -17.25 -16.01
C SER A 693 20.71 -16.64 -15.00
N SER A 694 20.26 -16.46 -13.76
CA SER A 694 21.11 -15.95 -12.68
C SER A 694 22.29 -16.86 -12.33
N VAL A 695 22.13 -18.19 -12.46
CA VAL A 695 23.27 -19.12 -12.31
C VAL A 695 24.33 -18.86 -13.37
N PHE A 696 23.92 -18.50 -14.60
CA PHE A 696 24.88 -18.12 -15.64
C PHE A 696 25.64 -16.87 -15.25
N ASP A 697 24.95 -15.87 -14.71
CA ASP A 697 25.60 -14.61 -14.33
C ASP A 697 26.62 -14.82 -13.21
N ILE A 698 26.24 -15.56 -12.15
CA ILE A 698 27.12 -15.84 -11.01
C ILE A 698 28.36 -16.62 -11.47
N TYR A 699 28.19 -17.69 -12.24
CA TYR A 699 29.30 -18.60 -12.58
C TYR A 699 29.73 -18.46 -14.05
N SER A 700 29.64 -17.28 -14.64
CA SER A 700 29.96 -17.08 -16.08
C SER A 700 31.44 -17.23 -16.41
N ASP A 701 32.34 -16.95 -15.46
CA ASP A 701 33.79 -16.90 -15.69
C ASP A 701 34.56 -17.69 -14.61
N LYS A 702 35.47 -18.57 -15.03
CA LYS A 702 36.40 -19.29 -14.14
C LYS A 702 37.35 -18.37 -13.36
N SER A 703 37.51 -17.13 -13.79
CA SER A 703 38.36 -16.14 -13.13
C SER A 703 37.78 -15.67 -11.79
N PHE A 704 36.48 -15.87 -11.56
CA PHE A 704 35.85 -15.52 -10.30
C PHE A 704 36.35 -16.40 -9.16
N VAL A 705 36.71 -15.75 -8.03
CA VAL A 705 37.34 -16.38 -6.87
C VAL A 705 36.54 -17.52 -6.25
N TYR A 706 35.23 -17.54 -6.49
CA TYR A 706 34.30 -18.54 -5.95
C TYR A 706 33.95 -19.66 -6.94
N ASP A 707 34.32 -19.57 -8.22
CA ASP A 707 33.97 -20.58 -9.23
C ASP A 707 34.60 -21.94 -8.91
N GLY A 708 35.92 -21.99 -8.74
CA GLY A 708 36.63 -23.22 -8.34
C GLY A 708 36.14 -23.81 -7.02
N PRO A 709 36.20 -23.05 -5.90
CA PRO A 709 35.82 -23.56 -4.58
C PRO A 709 34.37 -24.01 -4.46
N ASN A 710 33.43 -23.35 -5.14
CA ASN A 710 32.01 -23.63 -4.99
C ASN A 710 31.43 -24.37 -6.20
N PHE A 711 31.54 -23.84 -7.41
CA PHE A 711 30.91 -24.44 -8.58
C PHE A 711 31.55 -25.77 -8.99
N VAL A 712 32.89 -25.78 -9.10
CA VAL A 712 33.65 -26.96 -9.54
C VAL A 712 33.70 -28.02 -8.44
N ASN A 713 34.21 -27.67 -7.25
CA ASN A 713 34.41 -28.64 -6.18
C ASN A 713 33.11 -29.24 -5.63
N LYS A 714 32.00 -28.49 -5.63
CA LYS A 714 30.69 -29.01 -5.19
C LYS A 714 29.87 -29.64 -6.32
N ASN A 715 30.43 -29.74 -7.52
CA ASN A 715 29.81 -30.39 -8.68
C ASN A 715 28.43 -29.83 -9.06
N TYR A 716 28.28 -28.50 -9.08
CA TYR A 716 27.04 -27.86 -9.50
C TYR A 716 26.71 -28.13 -10.99
N SER A 717 27.75 -28.31 -11.83
CA SER A 717 27.57 -28.74 -13.23
C SER A 717 26.81 -30.07 -13.35
N GLY A 718 27.05 -31.04 -12.46
CA GLY A 718 26.30 -32.30 -12.43
C GLY A 718 24.80 -32.11 -12.16
N ILE A 719 24.44 -31.17 -11.28
CA ILE A 719 23.05 -30.82 -10.99
C ILE A 719 22.41 -30.17 -12.22
N LEU A 720 23.09 -29.24 -12.88
CA LEU A 720 22.57 -28.56 -14.10
C LEU A 720 22.33 -29.54 -15.25
N LYS A 721 23.25 -30.49 -15.47
CA LYS A 721 23.10 -31.55 -16.49
C LYS A 721 21.84 -32.38 -16.25
N SER A 722 21.61 -32.75 -14.99
CA SER A 722 20.45 -33.52 -14.56
C SER A 722 19.15 -32.71 -14.70
N LEU A 723 19.18 -31.45 -14.28
CA LEU A 723 18.05 -30.53 -14.34
C LEU A 723 17.62 -30.22 -15.77
N LYS A 724 18.57 -30.03 -16.70
CA LYS A 724 18.29 -29.71 -18.11
C LYS A 724 17.32 -30.69 -18.77
N GLU A 725 17.50 -31.99 -18.53
CA GLU A 725 16.65 -33.01 -19.14
C GLU A 725 15.23 -32.91 -18.60
N VAL A 726 15.06 -32.79 -17.27
CA VAL A 726 13.76 -32.60 -16.59
C VAL A 726 13.04 -31.33 -17.04
N LEU A 727 13.75 -30.20 -17.14
CA LEU A 727 13.15 -28.94 -17.57
C LEU A 727 12.56 -29.07 -18.98
N LYS A 728 13.28 -29.75 -19.88
CA LYS A 728 12.89 -29.94 -21.27
C LYS A 728 11.73 -30.92 -21.44
N SER A 729 11.74 -32.05 -20.71
CA SER A 729 10.73 -33.12 -20.84
C SER A 729 9.42 -32.79 -20.13
N ASP A 730 9.50 -32.26 -18.91
CA ASP A 730 8.37 -32.30 -17.96
C ASP A 730 7.89 -30.91 -17.57
N ILE A 731 8.78 -29.99 -17.24
CA ILE A 731 8.35 -28.67 -16.72
C ILE A 731 7.95 -27.76 -17.87
N PHE A 732 8.89 -27.40 -18.74
CA PHE A 732 8.60 -26.41 -19.78
C PHE A 732 7.69 -26.99 -20.85
N LYS A 733 7.78 -28.28 -21.17
CA LYS A 733 6.89 -28.91 -22.15
C LYS A 733 5.46 -29.07 -21.63
N ARG A 734 5.24 -29.54 -20.39
CA ARG A 734 3.90 -29.87 -19.88
C ARG A 734 3.23 -28.72 -19.12
N LYS A 735 3.97 -27.90 -18.36
CA LYS A 735 3.39 -26.85 -17.50
C LYS A 735 3.19 -25.50 -18.20
N ILE A 736 3.89 -25.22 -19.30
CA ILE A 736 3.71 -23.96 -20.07
C ILE A 736 2.89 -24.24 -21.33
N ASP A 737 1.64 -23.77 -21.35
CA ASP A 737 0.80 -23.80 -22.54
C ASP A 737 1.14 -22.61 -23.45
N LYS A 738 1.61 -22.91 -24.66
CA LYS A 738 1.97 -21.91 -25.68
C LYS A 738 0.78 -21.05 -26.11
N ASN A 739 -0.45 -21.53 -25.94
CA ASN A 739 -1.65 -20.79 -26.31
C ASN A 739 -2.10 -19.83 -25.21
N VAL A 740 -1.62 -20.03 -23.97
CA VAL A 740 -1.88 -19.14 -22.83
C VAL A 740 -0.79 -18.09 -22.72
N ASP A 741 0.48 -18.49 -22.81
CA ASP A 741 1.63 -17.59 -22.73
C ASP A 741 2.75 -18.03 -23.69
N ALA A 742 2.67 -17.54 -24.94
CA ALA A 742 3.64 -17.83 -25.99
C ALA A 742 5.04 -17.26 -25.66
N ASN A 743 5.10 -16.13 -24.97
CA ASN A 743 6.35 -15.46 -24.62
C ASN A 743 7.11 -16.27 -23.57
N LEU A 744 6.44 -16.72 -22.50
CA LEU A 744 7.05 -17.57 -21.49
C LEU A 744 7.52 -18.90 -22.08
N LYS A 745 6.77 -19.45 -23.06
CA LYS A 745 7.19 -20.65 -23.78
C LYS A 745 8.46 -20.41 -24.59
N ALA A 746 8.53 -19.32 -25.34
CA ALA A 746 9.72 -18.96 -26.12
C ALA A 746 10.93 -18.74 -25.22
N LEU A 747 10.75 -18.02 -24.10
CA LEU A 747 11.78 -17.78 -23.09
C LEU A 747 12.31 -19.11 -22.52
N SER A 748 11.41 -20.05 -22.20
CA SER A 748 11.79 -21.37 -21.69
C SER A 748 12.70 -22.16 -22.65
N TYR A 749 12.46 -22.06 -23.97
CA TYR A 749 13.31 -22.70 -24.97
C TYR A 749 14.68 -21.99 -25.12
N ALA A 750 14.69 -20.66 -25.01
CA ALA A 750 15.93 -19.89 -25.00
C ALA A 750 16.81 -20.28 -23.81
N THR A 751 16.23 -20.33 -22.60
CA THR A 751 16.94 -20.71 -21.37
C THR A 751 17.50 -22.13 -21.44
N ILE A 752 16.78 -23.11 -22.00
CA ILE A 752 17.32 -24.47 -22.20
C ILE A 752 18.52 -24.48 -23.15
N LYS A 753 18.46 -23.68 -24.22
CA LYS A 753 19.55 -23.58 -25.19
C LYS A 753 20.77 -22.91 -24.58
N GLU A 754 20.57 -21.88 -23.77
CA GLU A 754 21.63 -21.21 -23.01
C GLU A 754 22.22 -22.14 -21.95
N LEU A 755 21.40 -22.88 -21.22
CA LEU A 755 21.85 -23.90 -20.26
C LEU A 755 22.74 -24.95 -20.92
N ASP A 756 22.37 -25.44 -22.11
CA ASP A 756 23.21 -26.39 -22.87
C ASP A 756 24.56 -25.78 -23.28
N ARG A 757 24.57 -24.50 -23.68
CA ARG A 757 25.82 -23.79 -24.01
C ARG A 757 26.67 -23.57 -22.77
N PHE A 758 26.06 -23.16 -21.67
CA PHE A 758 26.73 -22.91 -20.40
C PHE A 758 27.37 -24.19 -19.83
N ILE A 759 26.64 -25.32 -19.85
CA ILE A 759 27.17 -26.63 -19.44
C ILE A 759 28.37 -27.01 -20.30
N LYS A 760 28.25 -26.89 -21.64
CA LYS A 760 29.37 -27.19 -22.55
C LYS A 760 30.56 -26.28 -22.28
N TYR A 761 30.33 -24.99 -22.09
CA TYR A 761 31.36 -24.03 -21.76
C TYR A 761 32.11 -24.43 -20.48
N LYS A 762 31.39 -24.74 -19.41
CA LYS A 762 31.98 -25.19 -18.14
C LYS A 762 32.69 -26.53 -18.21
N ASP A 763 32.25 -27.44 -19.07
CA ASP A 763 32.94 -28.69 -19.33
C ASP A 763 34.27 -28.50 -20.11
N HIS A 764 34.45 -27.38 -20.82
CA HIS A 764 35.73 -27.06 -21.47
C HIS A 764 36.67 -26.25 -20.57
N GLU A 765 36.15 -25.50 -19.60
CA GLU A 765 36.97 -24.75 -18.63
C GLU A 765 37.64 -25.64 -17.58
N ASN A 766 36.97 -26.72 -17.18
CA ASN A 766 37.42 -27.71 -16.20
C ASN A 766 38.16 -28.87 -16.85
#